data_AF-A0A8T5KQ67-F1
#
_entry.id   AF-A0A8T5KQ67-F1
#
_cell.length_a   1.000
_cell.length_b   1.000
_cell.length_c   1.000
_cell.angle_alpha   90.00
_cell.angle_beta   90.00
_cell.angle_gamma   90.00
#
_symmetry.space_group_name_H-M   'P 1'
#
loop_
_entity.id
_entity.type
_entity.pdbx_description
1 polymer ?
#
loop_
_entity_poly.entity_id
_entity_poly.type
_entity_poly.pdbx_seq_one_letter_code
_entity_poly.pdbx_strand_id
1 'polypeptide(L)'
;MQTNWHRAVLVSLLMIFSSLAGCLEAENDEAKTDEIGTIMASTYHVQQLVQAIVGDEVTVELMSTSNIPVHDYEPTANDIIRLQQSDIFFYHGLELEPWVDATLSGLGSDAPLSVQTHTLPTGETLLDYESLLIADLCETLDDSEFESVQLANGHSAVMPEIHAESVLHQLTFPAMDDEHDEDGHDEDGHDDDDDDLVTPEELLEDADTDDSGTMTLDEFNATFGGDEIDVNDPKFAEIFDNNDADTSGDLDVNELEGFISELLAYLEGGHSDDHDEDGHDEDGHDEDGHDEDGHDEDGHDEDGHDDEDGHDEDGHDEDGHDGHDDHDEHAHNEPEKVIQNPEGCTASDTVIAIFHLEEGVHHVEFMSENVTQFNMVTMKMNGGHAHHDHAGHGDEHGDEHGDEHGDEHGVCHDAATHENHDEYETEDACEGAGHVWMEGDHDDSPTPEEALAMADANNDSQISWDEFWVSWNAEEDDHDDHNNHDDNDDHGDDDHENHSALEEAMDNYMMGMLMTAFNDSDVNNDTFLNIEELTTFIQSIDDMDDTLNAFPTELLMSVFDEDQDGGLSLSEFMEMMEEMEEDDHDDHGDDDHGDNDHGDDDNGGMTEAEMMELMFNMLDVNTDGMISAAELNEMTDMGDDDDHDGHDEDGHDDHGDKLVGHAMLNVLAEGDYGFAMPSNIEFYIVMAEGGHDDHDDHSGHDDHDAHGDEDVDDHGDEGNHTDEEEGADLSFDTHSWLDPVAFKEQVKLVLATLVAEYPSMDSKFTDNAEEFMATLDGLDEKFSSTFVTGTSCSTKKVAANHNAYSYMSQRYGLEFVTVHGLDPEGEPTAADIIKVVDQINENGITVFFIEEYTSTDAVQSIVEQTISDTMPTGVTVKYLYTMEMAPKDSTDNYASLMEKNFENLQSGLGCTA
;
A
#
# COMPACT_ATOMS: atom_id res chain seq x y z
N MET A 1 28.04 103.46 -26.79
CA MET A 1 28.93 102.30 -27.03
C MET A 1 29.20 101.52 -25.73
N GLN A 2 28.18 101.27 -24.90
CA GLN A 2 28.33 100.53 -23.62
C GLN A 2 27.22 99.51 -23.35
N THR A 3 26.25 99.33 -24.25
CA THR A 3 25.09 98.42 -24.04
C THR A 3 25.14 97.14 -24.87
N ASN A 4 26.12 96.99 -25.77
CA ASN A 4 26.28 95.78 -26.60
C ASN A 4 27.37 94.84 -26.08
N TRP A 5 28.18 95.25 -25.09
CA TRP A 5 29.23 94.41 -24.52
C TRP A 5 28.65 93.29 -23.65
N HIS A 6 27.63 93.59 -22.83
CA HIS A 6 26.97 92.59 -22.01
C HIS A 6 26.26 91.51 -22.85
N ARG A 7 25.64 91.89 -23.98
CA ARG A 7 25.02 90.94 -24.91
C ARG A 7 26.04 90.05 -25.63
N ALA A 8 27.20 90.60 -26.01
CA ALA A 8 28.28 89.82 -26.63
C ALA A 8 28.93 88.82 -25.64
N VAL A 9 29.07 89.21 -24.37
CA VAL A 9 29.60 88.34 -23.31
C VAL A 9 28.60 87.23 -22.97
N LEU A 10 27.30 87.54 -22.90
CA LEU A 10 26.25 86.57 -22.59
C LEU A 10 26.08 85.53 -23.71
N VAL A 11 26.14 85.95 -24.98
CA VAL A 11 26.11 85.03 -26.13
C VAL A 11 27.39 84.18 -26.22
N SER A 12 28.56 84.75 -25.86
CA SER A 12 29.81 83.98 -25.83
C SER A 12 29.82 82.95 -24.69
N LEU A 13 29.24 83.28 -23.53
CA LEU A 13 29.06 82.34 -22.42
C LEU A 13 28.07 81.22 -22.76
N LEU A 14 26.98 81.53 -23.47
CA LEU A 14 25.99 80.53 -23.91
C LEU A 14 26.57 79.58 -24.97
N MET A 15 27.39 80.10 -25.89
CA MET A 15 28.09 79.27 -26.88
C MET A 15 29.19 78.39 -26.26
N ILE A 16 29.87 78.86 -25.20
CA ILE A 16 30.85 78.08 -24.45
C ILE A 16 30.17 76.97 -23.61
N PHE A 17 29.02 77.27 -22.99
CA PHE A 17 28.23 76.27 -22.27
C PHE A 17 27.61 75.23 -23.22
N SER A 18 27.13 75.62 -24.41
CA SER A 18 26.65 74.67 -25.43
C SER A 18 27.76 73.79 -26.03
N SER A 19 29.02 74.24 -26.04
CA SER A 19 30.15 73.41 -26.45
C SER A 19 30.68 72.46 -25.35
N LEU A 20 30.25 72.61 -24.09
CA LEU A 20 30.53 71.64 -23.03
C LEU A 20 29.48 70.51 -22.96
N ALA A 21 28.26 70.75 -23.45
CA ALA A 21 27.21 69.72 -23.50
C ALA A 21 27.36 68.73 -24.67
N GLY A 22 28.24 69.00 -25.65
CA GLY A 22 28.49 68.14 -26.82
C GLY A 22 29.82 67.38 -26.80
N CYS A 23 30.52 67.36 -25.66
CA CYS A 23 31.72 66.54 -25.42
C CYS A 23 31.47 65.54 -24.27
N LEU A 24 30.24 65.04 -24.15
CA LEU A 24 29.82 63.94 -23.29
C LEU A 24 29.14 62.85 -24.13
N GLU A 25 29.73 62.61 -25.30
CA GLU A 25 29.41 61.48 -26.18
C GLU A 25 30.76 61.02 -26.77
N ALA A 26 31.71 60.79 -25.87
CA ALA A 26 32.61 59.66 -26.02
C ALA A 26 31.82 58.50 -25.44
N GLU A 27 31.83 57.35 -26.10
CA GLU A 27 31.45 56.06 -25.54
C GLU A 27 32.17 55.92 -24.20
N ASN A 28 31.47 56.35 -23.16
CA ASN A 28 31.72 55.92 -21.81
C ASN A 28 30.91 54.64 -21.80
N ASP A 29 31.58 53.50 -22.00
CA ASP A 29 31.19 52.33 -21.22
C ASP A 29 31.05 52.87 -19.80
N GLU A 30 29.83 53.18 -19.39
CA GLU A 30 29.56 53.39 -17.99
C GLU A 30 29.96 52.06 -17.37
N ALA A 31 31.17 52.03 -16.81
CA ALA A 31 31.51 51.05 -15.80
C ALA A 31 30.31 51.09 -14.87
N LYS A 32 29.51 50.01 -14.86
CA LYS A 32 28.54 49.73 -13.79
C LYS A 32 29.26 50.15 -12.53
N THR A 33 28.68 51.08 -11.78
CA THR A 33 29.16 51.33 -10.42
C THR A 33 29.29 49.95 -9.76
N ASP A 34 30.48 49.64 -9.23
CA ASP A 34 30.85 48.37 -8.58
C ASP A 34 30.03 48.12 -7.29
N GLU A 35 28.73 48.39 -7.30
CA GLU A 35 27.82 48.04 -6.22
C GLU A 35 27.34 46.63 -6.54
N ILE A 36 27.93 45.66 -5.84
CA ILE A 36 27.56 44.26 -5.98
C ILE A 36 26.12 44.11 -5.46
N GLY A 37 25.32 43.38 -6.21
CA GLY A 37 23.91 43.15 -5.95
C GLY A 37 23.61 42.35 -4.68
N THR A 38 22.34 42.12 -4.39
CA THR A 38 21.93 41.17 -3.35
C THR A 38 22.00 39.77 -3.91
N ILE A 39 22.67 38.86 -3.21
CA ILE A 39 22.67 37.43 -3.56
C ILE A 39 21.78 36.70 -2.57
N MET A 40 20.93 35.81 -3.07
CA MET A 40 20.07 34.96 -2.26
C MET A 40 20.53 33.51 -2.35
N ALA A 41 20.43 32.78 -1.25
CA ALA A 41 20.67 31.34 -1.16
C ALA A 41 19.41 30.64 -0.62
N SER A 42 19.10 29.44 -1.09
CA SER A 42 17.97 28.63 -0.59
C SER A 42 18.21 28.16 0.85
N THR A 43 19.35 27.51 1.10
CA THR A 43 19.73 26.82 2.34
C THR A 43 21.01 27.39 2.95
N TYR A 44 21.27 27.06 4.21
CA TYR A 44 22.42 27.57 4.94
C TYR A 44 23.75 27.09 4.37
N HIS A 45 23.87 25.82 3.96
CA HIS A 45 25.11 25.34 3.33
C HIS A 45 25.41 26.07 2.02
N VAL A 46 24.40 26.36 1.18
CA VAL A 46 24.55 27.19 -0.03
C VAL A 46 24.93 28.62 0.35
N GLN A 47 24.34 29.19 1.40
CA GLN A 47 24.72 30.51 1.90
C GLN A 47 26.20 30.53 2.32
N GLN A 48 26.66 29.54 3.07
CA GLN A 48 28.06 29.43 3.50
C GLN A 48 29.02 29.27 2.31
N LEU A 49 28.63 28.47 1.32
CA LEU A 49 29.37 28.28 0.08
C LEU A 49 29.61 29.61 -0.65
N VAL A 50 28.54 30.37 -0.87
CA VAL A 50 28.61 31.66 -1.56
C VAL A 50 29.33 32.70 -0.69
N GLN A 51 29.00 32.77 0.60
CA GLN A 51 29.57 33.71 1.56
C GLN A 51 31.09 33.53 1.71
N ALA A 52 31.60 32.29 1.62
CA ALA A 52 33.02 32.00 1.63
C ALA A 52 33.77 32.61 0.44
N ILE A 53 33.12 32.73 -0.73
CA ILE A 53 33.71 33.31 -1.94
C ILE A 53 33.60 34.83 -1.93
N VAL A 54 32.41 35.37 -1.64
CA VAL A 54 32.16 36.82 -1.73
C VAL A 54 32.70 37.61 -0.53
N GLY A 55 32.79 36.97 0.64
CA GLY A 55 33.17 37.62 1.90
C GLY A 55 32.27 38.81 2.27
N ASP A 56 32.77 39.74 3.09
CA ASP A 56 32.02 40.91 3.58
C ASP A 56 31.65 41.96 2.50
N GLU A 57 31.95 41.70 1.22
CA GLU A 57 31.72 42.65 0.13
C GLU A 57 30.28 42.60 -0.39
N VAL A 58 29.56 41.49 -0.14
CA VAL A 58 28.22 41.22 -0.65
C VAL A 58 27.36 40.71 0.49
N THR A 59 26.10 41.14 0.54
CA THR A 59 25.12 40.56 1.46
C THR A 59 24.53 39.32 0.81
N VAL A 60 24.71 38.17 1.46
CA VAL A 60 24.08 36.90 1.08
C VAL A 60 22.89 36.68 2.00
N GLU A 61 21.68 36.79 1.47
CA GLU A 61 20.43 36.55 2.20
C GLU A 61 19.99 35.10 2.05
N LEU A 62 19.34 34.56 3.08
CA LEU A 62 18.75 33.23 3.04
C LEU A 62 17.27 33.33 2.63
N MET A 63 16.80 32.38 1.83
CA MET A 63 15.40 32.31 1.40
C MET A 63 14.52 31.94 2.59
N SER A 64 14.71 30.76 3.18
CA SER A 64 14.00 30.35 4.38
C SER A 64 14.54 31.12 5.60
N THR A 65 13.75 32.09 6.09
CA THR A 65 14.11 32.87 7.29
C THR A 65 13.48 32.31 8.56
N SER A 66 12.47 31.46 8.39
CA SER A 66 11.96 30.55 9.39
C SER A 66 12.90 29.35 9.50
N ASN A 67 13.02 28.76 10.68
CA ASN A 67 13.85 27.57 10.87
C ASN A 67 13.01 26.32 10.55
N ILE A 68 12.45 26.31 9.34
CA ILE A 68 11.67 25.22 8.75
C ILE A 68 12.64 24.44 7.84
N PRO A 69 12.64 23.11 7.88
CA PRO A 69 13.38 22.28 6.93
C PRO A 69 13.13 22.72 5.49
N VAL A 70 14.10 22.49 4.61
CA VAL A 70 14.01 23.01 3.24
C VAL A 70 12.95 22.29 2.40
N HIS A 71 12.69 21.03 2.72
CA HIS A 71 11.70 20.17 2.09
C HIS A 71 10.27 20.68 2.35
N ASP A 72 9.96 21.06 3.58
CA ASP A 72 8.63 21.58 3.98
C ASP A 72 8.49 23.09 3.79
N TYR A 73 9.53 23.75 3.29
CA TYR A 73 9.51 25.20 3.18
C TYR A 73 8.68 25.66 1.99
N GLU A 74 7.55 26.30 2.28
CA GLU A 74 6.79 27.02 1.26
C GLU A 74 7.14 28.53 1.24
N PRO A 75 7.55 29.09 0.09
CA PRO A 75 7.85 30.51 -0.03
C PRO A 75 6.64 31.42 0.23
N THR A 76 6.75 32.31 1.23
CA THR A 76 5.70 33.32 1.43
C THR A 76 5.73 34.39 0.33
N ALA A 77 4.63 35.12 0.16
CA ALA A 77 4.59 36.27 -0.77
C ALA A 77 5.71 37.31 -0.52
N ASN A 78 6.16 37.48 0.73
CA ASN A 78 7.29 38.36 1.02
C ASN A 78 8.62 37.76 0.53
N ASP A 79 8.76 36.45 0.59
CA ASP A 79 9.98 35.74 0.16
C ASP A 79 10.12 35.79 -1.36
N ILE A 80 9.00 35.60 -2.08
CA ILE A 80 8.93 35.81 -3.54
C ILE A 80 9.35 37.24 -3.90
N ILE A 81 8.89 38.26 -3.16
CA ILE A 81 9.29 39.66 -3.39
C ILE A 81 10.80 39.87 -3.14
N ARG A 82 11.37 39.23 -2.11
CA ARG A 82 12.82 39.32 -1.84
C ARG A 82 13.61 38.61 -2.94
N LEU A 83 13.16 37.45 -3.39
CA LEU A 83 13.76 36.68 -4.47
C LEU A 83 13.78 37.49 -5.78
N GLN A 84 12.66 38.12 -6.15
CA GLN A 84 12.57 39.05 -7.29
C GLN A 84 13.53 40.25 -7.19
N GLN A 85 13.86 40.68 -5.98
CA GLN A 85 14.77 41.82 -5.74
C GLN A 85 16.24 41.41 -5.68
N SER A 86 16.53 40.11 -5.64
CA SER A 86 17.89 39.59 -5.69
C SER A 86 18.44 39.67 -7.12
N ASP A 87 19.76 39.83 -7.24
CA ASP A 87 20.43 39.83 -8.54
C ASP A 87 20.78 38.40 -8.98
N ILE A 88 21.10 37.53 -8.02
CA ILE A 88 21.43 36.12 -8.25
C ILE A 88 20.81 35.29 -7.11
N PHE A 89 20.21 34.17 -7.48
CA PHE A 89 19.71 33.14 -6.56
C PHE A 89 20.54 31.86 -6.74
N PHE A 90 21.10 31.35 -5.65
CA PHE A 90 21.77 30.05 -5.62
C PHE A 90 20.92 29.05 -4.84
N TYR A 91 20.78 27.85 -5.37
CA TYR A 91 20.09 26.74 -4.73
C TYR A 91 20.87 25.44 -4.91
N HIS A 92 20.55 24.37 -4.17
CA HIS A 92 21.30 23.13 -4.27
C HIS A 92 21.02 22.44 -5.61
N GLY A 93 19.74 22.17 -5.90
CA GLY A 93 19.30 21.27 -6.96
C GLY A 93 19.14 19.83 -6.44
N LEU A 94 18.97 18.86 -7.35
CA LEU A 94 18.57 17.48 -7.01
C LEU A 94 17.27 17.41 -6.18
N GLU A 95 16.27 18.22 -6.53
CA GLU A 95 14.95 18.23 -5.86
C GLU A 95 14.96 18.56 -4.35
N LEU A 96 16.11 18.93 -3.75
CA LEU A 96 16.20 19.37 -2.34
C LEU A 96 15.20 20.49 -2.01
N GLU A 97 14.94 21.37 -2.99
CA GLU A 97 14.08 22.54 -2.84
C GLU A 97 12.88 22.44 -3.80
N PRO A 98 11.86 21.63 -3.49
CA PRO A 98 10.78 21.28 -4.43
C PRO A 98 10.02 22.52 -4.95
N TRP A 99 9.88 23.54 -4.10
CA TRP A 99 9.22 24.80 -4.43
C TRP A 99 9.95 25.66 -5.48
N VAL A 100 11.24 25.41 -5.77
CA VAL A 100 12.07 26.34 -6.58
C VAL A 100 11.57 26.44 -8.01
N ASP A 101 11.30 25.32 -8.68
CA ASP A 101 11.01 25.34 -10.11
C ASP A 101 9.63 25.94 -10.41
N ALA A 102 8.62 25.62 -9.58
CA ALA A 102 7.31 26.27 -9.62
C ALA A 102 7.42 27.79 -9.35
N THR A 103 8.19 28.17 -8.33
CA THR A 103 8.40 29.60 -7.97
C THR A 103 9.08 30.37 -9.09
N LEU A 104 10.18 29.85 -9.65
CA LEU A 104 10.92 30.51 -10.73
C LEU A 104 10.09 30.59 -12.01
N SER A 105 9.30 29.56 -12.32
CA SER A 105 8.38 29.55 -13.46
C SER A 105 7.28 30.60 -13.31
N GLY A 106 6.66 30.71 -12.13
CA GLY A 106 5.67 31.73 -11.81
C GLY A 106 6.21 33.16 -11.90
N LEU A 107 7.50 33.37 -11.64
CA LEU A 107 8.18 34.66 -11.79
C LEU A 107 8.48 35.02 -13.25
N GLY A 108 8.63 34.05 -14.15
CA GLY A 108 8.89 34.27 -15.57
C GLY A 108 10.07 35.21 -15.82
N SER A 109 9.83 36.33 -16.50
CA SER A 109 10.91 37.30 -16.82
C SER A 109 11.39 38.12 -15.63
N ASP A 110 10.67 38.09 -14.51
CA ASP A 110 11.01 38.78 -13.27
C ASP A 110 11.86 37.90 -12.33
N ALA A 111 12.11 36.63 -12.71
CA ALA A 111 13.00 35.74 -11.98
C ALA A 111 14.46 36.24 -12.00
N PRO A 112 15.21 36.14 -10.89
CA PRO A 112 16.63 36.47 -10.85
C PRO A 112 17.46 35.47 -11.67
N LEU A 113 18.76 35.74 -11.83
CA LEU A 113 19.67 34.71 -12.33
C LEU A 113 19.75 33.58 -11.30
N SER A 114 19.13 32.44 -11.59
CA SER A 114 19.13 31.26 -10.71
C SER A 114 20.20 30.26 -11.13
N VAL A 115 20.94 29.70 -10.16
CA VAL A 115 22.05 28.77 -10.40
C VAL A 115 22.02 27.63 -9.38
N GLN A 116 21.86 26.40 -9.87
CA GLN A 116 22.06 25.17 -9.09
C GLN A 116 23.53 25.02 -8.72
N THR A 117 23.80 24.62 -7.47
CA THR A 117 25.15 24.53 -6.92
C THR A 117 25.68 23.11 -6.88
N HIS A 118 24.81 22.10 -6.97
CA HIS A 118 25.20 20.70 -6.97
C HIS A 118 26.17 20.37 -8.11
N THR A 119 27.28 19.72 -7.76
CA THR A 119 28.23 19.09 -8.69
C THR A 119 29.17 18.17 -7.93
N LEU A 120 29.59 17.09 -8.58
CA LEU A 120 30.54 16.11 -8.03
C LEU A 120 31.91 16.13 -8.75
N PRO A 121 32.96 15.56 -8.12
CA PRO A 121 34.25 15.31 -8.76
C PRO A 121 34.12 14.49 -10.05
N THR A 122 35.00 14.75 -11.01
CA THR A 122 34.96 14.05 -12.29
C THR A 122 35.13 12.54 -12.11
N GLY A 123 34.09 11.78 -12.48
CA GLY A 123 34.07 10.32 -12.43
C GLY A 123 33.39 9.72 -11.19
N GLU A 124 32.89 10.56 -10.29
CA GLU A 124 31.92 10.17 -9.26
C GLU A 124 30.50 10.32 -9.84
N THR A 125 29.60 9.41 -9.48
CA THR A 125 28.19 9.41 -9.86
C THR A 125 27.34 9.99 -8.74
N LEU A 126 26.16 10.50 -9.10
CA LEU A 126 25.14 10.82 -8.09
C LEU A 126 24.82 9.54 -7.32
N LEU A 127 24.48 9.70 -6.04
CA LEU A 127 23.97 8.61 -5.25
C LEU A 127 22.48 8.54 -5.49
N ASP A 128 22.10 7.82 -6.55
CA ASP A 128 20.70 7.50 -6.78
C ASP A 128 20.28 6.42 -5.79
N TYR A 129 19.14 6.67 -5.17
CA TYR A 129 18.63 5.84 -4.10
C TYR A 129 18.27 4.43 -4.57
N GLU A 130 17.81 4.30 -5.81
CA GLU A 130 17.63 3.01 -6.48
C GLU A 130 18.95 2.21 -6.53
N SER A 131 20.06 2.79 -6.99
CA SER A 131 21.36 2.08 -7.03
C SER A 131 21.91 1.80 -5.64
N LEU A 132 21.61 2.65 -4.65
CA LEU A 132 21.94 2.37 -3.26
C LEU A 132 21.15 1.15 -2.76
N LEU A 133 19.83 1.13 -2.96
CA LEU A 133 18.96 0.01 -2.63
C LEU A 133 19.44 -1.27 -3.31
N ILE A 134 19.71 -1.24 -4.62
CA ILE A 134 20.24 -2.38 -5.37
C ILE A 134 21.56 -2.87 -4.77
N ALA A 135 22.47 -1.95 -4.42
CA ALA A 135 23.76 -2.32 -3.85
C ALA A 135 23.60 -2.98 -2.47
N ASP A 136 22.75 -2.41 -1.60
CA ASP A 136 22.52 -2.90 -0.24
C ASP A 136 21.77 -4.25 -0.25
N LEU A 137 20.77 -4.41 -1.12
CA LEU A 137 20.08 -5.67 -1.37
C LEU A 137 21.06 -6.74 -1.85
N CYS A 138 21.90 -6.43 -2.83
CA CYS A 138 22.90 -7.37 -3.36
C CYS A 138 23.97 -7.73 -2.32
N GLU A 139 24.41 -6.79 -1.49
CA GLU A 139 25.39 -7.05 -0.42
C GLU A 139 24.80 -7.95 0.66
N THR A 140 23.54 -7.73 1.04
CA THR A 140 22.85 -8.49 2.10
C THR A 140 22.46 -9.88 1.62
N LEU A 141 22.12 -10.04 0.34
CA LEU A 141 21.86 -11.34 -0.26
C LEU A 141 23.09 -12.27 -0.22
N ASP A 142 24.29 -11.69 -0.17
CA ASP A 142 25.58 -12.39 -0.05
C ASP A 142 26.01 -12.66 1.41
N ASP A 143 25.22 -12.24 2.41
CA ASP A 143 25.57 -12.46 3.80
C ASP A 143 25.46 -13.94 4.21
N SER A 144 26.09 -14.29 5.33
CA SER A 144 26.16 -15.66 5.85
C SER A 144 25.23 -15.93 7.02
N GLU A 145 24.70 -14.89 7.64
CA GLU A 145 23.69 -14.97 8.70
C GLU A 145 22.31 -14.73 8.07
N PHE A 146 21.34 -15.58 8.42
CA PHE A 146 20.00 -15.54 7.86
C PHE A 146 18.96 -15.97 8.88
N GLU A 147 17.74 -15.48 8.68
CA GLU A 147 16.53 -15.92 9.38
C GLU A 147 15.84 -17.01 8.55
N SER A 148 15.39 -18.08 9.20
CA SER A 148 14.73 -19.19 8.51
C SER A 148 13.24 -19.05 8.64
N VAL A 149 12.55 -18.98 7.50
CA VAL A 149 11.08 -18.88 7.41
C VAL A 149 10.56 -20.14 6.72
N GLN A 150 9.53 -20.78 7.30
CA GLN A 150 8.81 -21.89 6.67
C GLN A 150 7.51 -21.30 6.13
N LEU A 151 7.32 -21.33 4.81
CA LEU A 151 6.12 -20.82 4.16
C LEU A 151 4.91 -21.69 4.54
N ALA A 152 3.76 -21.04 4.70
CA ALA A 152 2.49 -21.72 4.95
C ALA A 152 1.94 -22.34 3.66
N ASN A 153 1.15 -23.41 3.79
CA ASN A 153 0.21 -23.83 2.75
C ASN A 153 -0.99 -22.85 2.75
N GLY A 154 -1.67 -22.66 1.62
CA GLY A 154 -2.81 -21.72 1.50
C GLY A 154 -3.99 -21.97 2.44
N HIS A 155 -4.01 -23.08 3.19
CA HIS A 155 -5.04 -23.42 4.19
C HIS A 155 -4.54 -23.34 5.64
N SER A 156 -3.39 -22.70 5.89
CA SER A 156 -2.78 -22.69 7.22
C SER A 156 -3.30 -21.52 8.06
N ALA A 157 -3.92 -21.84 9.20
CA ALA A 157 -4.36 -20.85 10.20
C ALA A 157 -3.23 -20.00 10.83
N VAL A 158 -1.95 -20.34 10.58
CA VAL A 158 -0.80 -19.57 11.06
C VAL A 158 0.13 -19.31 9.88
N MET A 159 0.04 -18.10 9.33
CA MET A 159 0.98 -17.64 8.31
C MET A 159 2.27 -17.13 8.96
N PRO A 160 3.45 -17.45 8.39
CA PRO A 160 4.69 -16.90 8.88
C PRO A 160 4.78 -15.40 8.57
N GLU A 161 5.16 -14.59 9.56
CA GLU A 161 5.43 -13.17 9.35
C GLU A 161 6.87 -12.94 8.85
N ILE A 162 6.99 -12.07 7.87
CA ILE A 162 8.24 -11.52 7.35
C ILE A 162 8.16 -10.01 7.55
N HIS A 163 9.14 -9.43 8.24
CA HIS A 163 9.23 -7.98 8.33
C HIS A 163 10.02 -7.44 7.14
N ALA A 164 9.60 -6.28 6.61
CA ALA A 164 10.28 -5.56 5.54
C ALA A 164 11.60 -4.90 6.01
N GLU A 165 12.51 -5.72 6.55
CA GLU A 165 13.77 -5.34 7.19
C GLU A 165 14.99 -5.80 6.40
N SER A 166 16.10 -5.08 6.54
CA SER A 166 17.41 -5.39 5.96
C SER A 166 18.07 -6.65 6.55
N VAL A 167 17.40 -7.79 6.41
CA VAL A 167 17.80 -9.11 6.89
C VAL A 167 17.69 -10.11 5.73
N LEU A 168 18.65 -11.04 5.69
CA LEU A 168 18.61 -12.18 4.77
C LEU A 168 17.62 -13.23 5.29
N HIS A 169 16.54 -13.46 4.55
CA HIS A 169 15.58 -14.52 4.84
C HIS A 169 15.90 -15.74 3.98
N GLN A 170 15.86 -16.93 4.59
CA GLN A 170 15.89 -18.21 3.90
C GLN A 170 14.50 -18.84 4.02
N LEU A 171 13.73 -18.74 2.94
CA LEU A 171 12.37 -19.23 2.85
C LEU A 171 12.39 -20.67 2.34
N THR A 172 11.57 -21.51 2.96
CA THR A 172 11.43 -22.92 2.60
C THR A 172 9.96 -23.19 2.30
N PHE A 173 9.68 -23.77 1.14
CA PHE A 173 8.32 -24.19 0.81
C PHE A 173 7.86 -25.29 1.77
N PRO A 174 6.57 -25.32 2.10
CA PRO A 174 5.99 -26.38 2.90
C PRO A 174 6.23 -27.75 2.23
N ALA A 175 6.41 -28.78 3.05
CA ALA A 175 6.54 -30.13 2.52
C ALA A 175 5.19 -30.55 1.96
N MET A 176 5.13 -31.01 0.71
CA MET A 176 3.97 -31.77 0.25
C MET A 176 3.84 -33.00 1.14
N ASP A 177 2.72 -33.14 1.84
CA ASP A 177 2.44 -34.34 2.62
C ASP A 177 2.26 -35.50 1.63
N ASP A 178 3.31 -36.31 1.49
CA ASP A 178 3.28 -37.63 0.85
C ASP A 178 2.45 -38.65 1.68
N GLU A 179 1.40 -38.22 2.39
CA GLU A 179 0.44 -39.09 3.10
C GLU A 179 -0.91 -39.13 2.39
N HIS A 180 -0.90 -39.22 1.05
CA HIS A 180 -1.97 -39.93 0.34
C HIS A 180 -1.74 -41.44 0.48
N ASP A 181 -2.36 -41.97 1.53
CA ASP A 181 -2.78 -43.34 1.78
C ASP A 181 -2.33 -44.43 0.78
N GLU A 182 -1.43 -45.31 1.26
CA GLU A 182 -1.50 -46.73 0.91
C GLU A 182 -2.77 -47.35 1.55
N ASP A 183 -3.95 -47.00 1.06
CA ASP A 183 -5.18 -47.74 1.35
C ASP A 183 -6.04 -47.89 0.09
N GLY A 184 -5.61 -48.82 -0.75
CA GLY A 184 -6.49 -49.70 -1.55
C GLY A 184 -7.72 -49.07 -2.19
N HIS A 185 -7.51 -48.18 -3.15
CA HIS A 185 -8.54 -47.92 -4.16
C HIS A 185 -8.61 -49.11 -5.12
N ASP A 186 -9.75 -49.81 -5.08
CA ASP A 186 -10.20 -50.62 -6.20
C ASP A 186 -10.30 -49.67 -7.40
N GLU A 187 -9.42 -49.88 -8.38
CA GLU A 187 -9.37 -49.13 -9.63
C GLU A 187 -10.68 -49.36 -10.43
N ASP A 188 -11.64 -48.45 -10.25
CA ASP A 188 -12.55 -48.08 -11.32
C ASP A 188 -11.74 -47.16 -12.25
N GLY A 189 -11.09 -47.78 -13.23
CA GLY A 189 -10.30 -47.10 -14.24
C GLY A 189 -11.17 -46.19 -15.10
N HIS A 190 -10.93 -44.89 -14.97
CA HIS A 190 -11.04 -43.96 -16.07
C HIS A 190 -9.61 -43.60 -16.46
N ASP A 191 -9.06 -44.40 -17.37
CA ASP A 191 -7.86 -44.03 -18.11
C ASP A 191 -8.29 -42.92 -19.10
N ASP A 192 -7.62 -41.78 -19.02
CA ASP A 192 -7.51 -40.86 -20.14
C ASP A 192 -6.80 -41.61 -21.28
N ASP A 193 -7.56 -41.95 -22.33
CA ASP A 193 -7.03 -42.56 -23.53
C ASP A 193 -6.15 -41.52 -24.26
N ASP A 194 -4.85 -41.58 -23.96
CA ASP A 194 -3.79 -41.23 -24.90
C ASP A 194 -4.11 -41.88 -26.26
N ASP A 195 -4.00 -41.11 -27.34
CA ASP A 195 -4.07 -41.53 -28.74
C ASP A 195 -2.96 -42.57 -29.09
N ASP A 196 -3.05 -43.78 -28.56
CA ASP A 196 -2.24 -44.92 -28.93
C ASP A 196 -3.00 -45.77 -29.96
N LEU A 197 -2.74 -45.48 -31.24
CA LEU A 197 -3.22 -46.28 -32.37
C LEU A 197 -2.96 -47.79 -32.11
N VAL A 198 -4.04 -48.55 -31.88
CA VAL A 198 -4.01 -50.00 -31.63
C VAL A 198 -3.12 -50.69 -32.67
N THR A 199 -2.07 -51.36 -32.21
CA THR A 199 -1.15 -52.04 -33.12
C THR A 199 -1.80 -53.31 -33.69
N PRO A 200 -1.46 -53.73 -34.92
CA PRO A 200 -1.98 -54.98 -35.52
C PRO A 200 -1.76 -56.22 -34.66
N GLU A 201 -0.70 -56.23 -33.86
CA GLU A 201 -0.40 -57.31 -32.92
C GLU A 201 -1.37 -57.35 -31.73
N GLU A 202 -1.71 -56.20 -31.15
CA GLU A 202 -2.67 -56.08 -30.05
C GLU A 202 -4.09 -56.41 -30.52
N LEU A 203 -4.46 -55.93 -31.71
CA LEU A 203 -5.77 -56.19 -32.30
C LEU A 203 -6.00 -57.69 -32.57
N LEU A 204 -4.95 -58.42 -32.96
CA LEU A 204 -4.98 -59.87 -33.09
C LEU A 204 -5.08 -60.57 -31.73
N GLU A 205 -4.39 -60.08 -30.70
CA GLU A 205 -4.43 -60.68 -29.36
C GLU A 205 -5.84 -60.61 -28.75
N ASP A 206 -6.58 -59.53 -29.02
CA ASP A 206 -7.94 -59.33 -28.52
C ASP A 206 -9.02 -60.00 -29.36
N ALA A 207 -8.85 -60.07 -30.69
CA ALA A 207 -9.86 -60.62 -31.59
C ALA A 207 -9.69 -62.13 -31.90
N ASP A 208 -8.47 -62.68 -31.89
CA ASP A 208 -8.21 -64.10 -32.19
C ASP A 208 -8.58 -65.01 -31.03
N THR A 209 -9.89 -65.15 -30.79
CA THR A 209 -10.43 -65.92 -29.67
C THR A 209 -10.11 -67.42 -29.72
N ASP A 210 -9.64 -67.93 -30.87
CA ASP A 210 -9.30 -69.33 -31.08
C ASP A 210 -7.79 -69.64 -31.17
N ASP A 211 -6.94 -68.61 -31.00
CA ASP A 211 -5.47 -68.68 -30.98
C ASP A 211 -4.90 -69.30 -32.28
N SER A 212 -5.53 -68.96 -33.42
CA SER A 212 -5.13 -69.42 -34.77
C SER A 212 -3.95 -68.66 -35.36
N GLY A 213 -3.66 -67.47 -34.83
CA GLY A 213 -2.70 -66.48 -35.31
C GLY A 213 -3.22 -65.63 -36.48
N THR A 214 -4.54 -65.61 -36.70
CA THR A 214 -5.24 -64.89 -37.79
C THR A 214 -6.62 -64.46 -37.32
N MET A 215 -7.17 -63.37 -37.86
CA MET A 215 -8.47 -62.84 -37.43
C MET A 215 -9.54 -62.99 -38.52
N THR A 216 -10.68 -63.61 -38.20
CA THR A 216 -11.83 -63.65 -39.11
C THR A 216 -12.69 -62.39 -39.00
N LEU A 217 -13.48 -62.07 -40.03
CA LEU A 217 -14.42 -60.94 -40.01
C LEU A 217 -15.48 -61.09 -38.90
N ASP A 218 -15.90 -62.33 -38.61
CA ASP A 218 -16.87 -62.62 -37.56
C ASP A 218 -16.26 -62.39 -36.16
N GLU A 219 -14.96 -62.67 -35.98
CA GLU A 219 -14.22 -62.39 -34.74
C GLU A 219 -14.02 -60.89 -34.53
N PHE A 220 -13.59 -60.17 -35.57
CA PHE A 220 -13.50 -58.70 -35.52
C PHE A 220 -14.84 -58.08 -35.13
N ASN A 221 -15.94 -58.47 -35.79
CA ASN A 221 -17.27 -57.93 -35.50
C ASN A 221 -17.80 -58.33 -34.12
N ALA A 222 -17.35 -59.45 -33.55
CA ALA A 222 -17.75 -59.88 -32.22
C ALA A 222 -17.00 -59.12 -31.11
N THR A 223 -15.75 -58.74 -31.38
CA THR A 223 -14.90 -58.00 -30.43
C THR A 223 -15.14 -56.50 -30.51
N PHE A 224 -15.27 -55.94 -31.72
CA PHE A 224 -15.32 -54.49 -31.95
C PHE A 224 -16.65 -54.01 -32.58
N GLY A 225 -17.62 -54.90 -32.79
CA GLY A 225 -18.94 -54.51 -33.31
C GLY A 225 -19.84 -53.93 -32.22
N GLY A 226 -20.14 -52.63 -32.30
CA GLY A 226 -21.00 -51.86 -31.39
C GLY A 226 -21.85 -50.81 -32.12
N ASP A 227 -22.44 -49.86 -31.38
CA ASP A 227 -23.33 -48.82 -31.94
C ASP A 227 -22.61 -47.81 -32.86
N GLU A 228 -21.26 -47.73 -32.81
CA GLU A 228 -20.44 -46.81 -33.63
C GLU A 228 -19.91 -47.41 -34.95
N ILE A 229 -19.82 -48.74 -35.11
CA ILE A 229 -19.37 -49.38 -36.36
C ILE A 229 -20.52 -50.21 -36.94
N ASP A 230 -21.17 -49.74 -38.01
CA ASP A 230 -22.17 -50.55 -38.73
C ASP A 230 -21.48 -51.67 -39.53
N VAL A 231 -21.22 -52.78 -38.83
CA VAL A 231 -20.65 -54.01 -39.38
C VAL A 231 -21.51 -54.68 -40.47
N ASN A 232 -22.73 -54.18 -40.73
CA ASN A 232 -23.57 -54.62 -41.85
C ASN A 232 -23.40 -53.77 -43.12
N ASP A 233 -22.57 -52.73 -43.07
CA ASP A 233 -22.22 -51.94 -44.24
C ASP A 233 -21.49 -52.83 -45.27
N PRO A 234 -22.01 -52.97 -46.51
CA PRO A 234 -21.35 -53.78 -47.53
C PRO A 234 -19.94 -53.30 -47.88
N LYS A 235 -19.58 -52.05 -47.60
CA LYS A 235 -18.25 -51.47 -47.81
C LYS A 235 -17.24 -51.97 -46.77
N PHE A 236 -17.69 -52.29 -45.56
CA PHE A 236 -16.83 -52.88 -44.52
C PHE A 236 -16.34 -54.29 -44.91
N ALA A 237 -17.26 -55.14 -45.36
CA ALA A 237 -16.91 -56.46 -45.88
C ALA A 237 -16.01 -56.38 -47.13
N GLU A 238 -16.14 -55.31 -47.95
CA GLU A 238 -15.27 -55.07 -49.09
C GLU A 238 -13.84 -54.67 -48.67
N ILE A 239 -13.68 -53.85 -47.62
CA ILE A 239 -12.36 -53.49 -47.07
C ILE A 239 -11.66 -54.72 -46.49
N PHE A 240 -12.38 -55.58 -45.78
CA PHE A 240 -11.84 -56.85 -45.27
C PHE A 240 -11.39 -57.78 -46.42
N ASP A 241 -12.26 -58.02 -47.41
CA ASP A 241 -11.95 -58.88 -48.56
C ASP A 241 -10.80 -58.32 -49.44
N ASN A 242 -10.61 -57.00 -49.49
CA ASN A 242 -9.52 -56.37 -50.25
C ASN A 242 -8.15 -56.56 -49.58
N ASN A 243 -8.13 -56.68 -48.26
CA ASN A 243 -6.92 -56.84 -47.47
C ASN A 243 -6.58 -58.30 -47.16
N ASP A 244 -7.54 -59.25 -47.30
CA ASP A 244 -7.28 -60.70 -47.38
C ASP A 244 -6.63 -61.05 -48.74
N ALA A 245 -5.36 -60.73 -48.86
CA ALA A 245 -4.62 -60.84 -50.12
C ALA A 245 -4.44 -62.30 -50.57
N ASP A 246 -4.45 -63.24 -49.63
CA ASP A 246 -4.28 -64.66 -49.90
C ASP A 246 -5.61 -65.43 -50.06
N THR A 247 -6.75 -64.75 -49.82
CA THR A 247 -8.13 -65.24 -49.92
C THR A 247 -8.43 -66.42 -48.99
N SER A 248 -7.74 -66.48 -47.86
CA SER A 248 -7.90 -67.53 -46.86
C SER A 248 -9.22 -67.42 -46.12
N GLY A 249 -9.80 -66.21 -46.05
CA GLY A 249 -10.99 -65.85 -45.27
C GLY A 249 -10.66 -65.17 -43.94
N ASP A 250 -9.39 -65.07 -43.58
CA ASP A 250 -8.89 -64.61 -42.29
C ASP A 250 -7.67 -63.69 -42.54
N LEU A 251 -7.47 -62.63 -41.76
CA LEU A 251 -6.34 -61.70 -41.92
C LEU A 251 -5.17 -62.09 -41.01
N ASP A 252 -3.95 -62.15 -41.57
CA ASP A 252 -2.73 -62.24 -40.76
C ASP A 252 -2.19 -60.87 -40.34
N VAL A 253 -1.26 -60.83 -39.37
CA VAL A 253 -0.73 -59.58 -38.79
C VAL A 253 -0.22 -58.58 -39.83
N ASN A 254 0.29 -59.03 -40.98
CA ASN A 254 0.81 -58.14 -42.03
C ASN A 254 -0.31 -57.61 -42.93
N GLU A 255 -1.45 -58.29 -42.97
CA GLU A 255 -2.65 -57.89 -43.70
C GLU A 255 -3.52 -56.94 -42.83
N LEU A 256 -3.47 -57.09 -41.50
CA LEU A 256 -4.16 -56.21 -40.55
C LEU A 256 -3.70 -54.74 -40.65
N GLU A 257 -2.40 -54.47 -40.84
CA GLU A 257 -1.92 -53.09 -41.00
C GLU A 257 -2.64 -52.34 -42.14
N GLY A 258 -2.85 -53.03 -43.27
CA GLY A 258 -3.54 -52.47 -44.43
C GLY A 258 -5.04 -52.31 -44.18
N PHE A 259 -5.64 -53.30 -43.52
CA PHE A 259 -7.04 -53.29 -43.13
C PHE A 259 -7.38 -52.13 -42.17
N ILE A 260 -6.60 -51.94 -41.10
CA ILE A 260 -6.82 -50.87 -40.11
C ILE A 260 -6.71 -49.49 -40.78
N SER A 261 -5.69 -49.28 -41.62
CA SER A 261 -5.50 -47.99 -42.29
C SER A 261 -6.61 -47.66 -43.29
N GLU A 262 -7.12 -48.64 -44.04
CA GLU A 262 -8.21 -48.43 -44.99
C GLU A 262 -9.57 -48.31 -44.27
N LEU A 263 -9.72 -48.95 -43.11
CA LEU A 263 -10.89 -48.82 -42.26
C LEU A 263 -10.98 -47.47 -41.56
N LEU A 264 -9.88 -46.97 -40.99
CA LEU A 264 -9.84 -45.62 -40.38
C LEU A 264 -10.18 -44.54 -41.40
N ALA A 265 -9.60 -44.62 -42.60
CA ALA A 265 -9.93 -43.70 -43.70
C ALA A 265 -11.39 -43.83 -44.19
N TYR A 266 -12.04 -44.97 -43.96
CA TYR A 266 -13.46 -45.14 -44.25
C TYR A 266 -14.34 -44.48 -43.18
N LEU A 267 -13.97 -44.63 -41.90
CA LEU A 267 -14.68 -44.05 -40.77
C LEU A 267 -14.51 -42.52 -40.71
N GLU A 268 -13.32 -41.98 -41.01
CA GLU A 268 -13.08 -40.53 -41.18
C GLU A 268 -13.72 -39.95 -42.45
N GLY A 269 -14.10 -40.78 -43.42
CA GLY A 269 -14.51 -40.36 -44.78
C GLY A 269 -16.01 -40.46 -45.08
N GLY A 270 -16.87 -40.40 -44.05
CA GLY A 270 -18.27 -40.81 -44.12
C GLY A 270 -19.33 -39.71 -44.21
N HIS A 271 -19.40 -38.89 -45.27
CA HIS A 271 -20.63 -38.59 -46.03
C HIS A 271 -20.36 -37.71 -47.26
N SER A 272 -20.94 -38.08 -48.40
CA SER A 272 -20.91 -37.33 -49.66
C SER A 272 -22.34 -37.09 -50.15
N ASP A 273 -22.65 -35.81 -50.39
CA ASP A 273 -23.71 -35.23 -51.23
C ASP A 273 -25.19 -35.45 -50.82
N ASP A 274 -25.79 -34.46 -50.13
CA ASP A 274 -27.23 -34.14 -50.22
C ASP A 274 -27.52 -32.61 -50.08
N HIS A 275 -26.66 -31.75 -50.64
CA HIS A 275 -26.97 -30.33 -50.89
C HIS A 275 -27.82 -30.18 -52.18
N ASP A 276 -28.68 -29.15 -52.25
CA ASP A 276 -29.65 -28.92 -53.33
C ASP A 276 -29.03 -28.32 -54.63
N GLU A 277 -29.85 -27.93 -55.61
CA GLU A 277 -29.32 -27.41 -56.91
C GLU A 277 -28.58 -26.06 -56.78
N ASP A 278 -28.79 -25.33 -55.69
CA ASP A 278 -28.15 -24.05 -55.40
C ASP A 278 -27.05 -24.19 -54.31
N GLY A 279 -26.78 -25.42 -53.84
CA GLY A 279 -25.62 -25.76 -53.01
C GLY A 279 -25.87 -25.67 -51.51
N HIS A 280 -27.13 -25.65 -51.06
CA HIS A 280 -27.48 -25.58 -49.64
C HIS A 280 -28.11 -26.90 -49.15
N ASP A 281 -27.97 -27.23 -47.87
CA ASP A 281 -28.48 -28.45 -47.24
C ASP A 281 -30.01 -28.42 -46.99
N GLU A 282 -30.55 -29.40 -46.25
CA GLU A 282 -32.00 -29.46 -45.98
C GLU A 282 -32.48 -28.33 -45.04
N ASP A 283 -31.59 -27.71 -44.29
CA ASP A 283 -31.86 -26.67 -43.30
C ASP A 283 -31.64 -25.26 -43.86
N GLY A 284 -31.02 -25.15 -45.03
CA GLY A 284 -30.95 -23.93 -45.83
C GLY A 284 -29.60 -23.23 -45.79
N HIS A 285 -28.54 -23.94 -45.39
CA HIS A 285 -27.17 -23.44 -45.28
C HIS A 285 -26.29 -23.97 -46.40
N ASP A 286 -25.36 -23.16 -46.92
CA ASP A 286 -24.43 -23.57 -47.96
C ASP A 286 -23.32 -24.51 -47.46
N GLU A 287 -22.38 -24.91 -48.34
CA GLU A 287 -21.27 -25.81 -47.97
C GLU A 287 -20.39 -25.26 -46.83
N ASP A 288 -20.44 -23.95 -46.58
CA ASP A 288 -19.67 -23.26 -45.55
C ASP A 288 -20.54 -22.93 -44.32
N GLY A 289 -21.80 -23.39 -44.26
CA GLY A 289 -22.68 -23.29 -43.09
C GLY A 289 -23.53 -22.02 -43.01
N HIS A 290 -23.61 -21.22 -44.07
CA HIS A 290 -24.28 -19.90 -44.03
C HIS A 290 -25.61 -19.89 -44.81
N ASP A 291 -26.57 -19.09 -44.34
CA ASP A 291 -27.92 -18.94 -44.90
C ASP A 291 -27.98 -18.03 -46.16
N GLU A 292 -29.18 -17.82 -46.73
CA GLU A 292 -29.33 -16.99 -47.95
C GLU A 292 -28.92 -15.51 -47.76
N ASP A 293 -28.89 -15.01 -46.52
CA ASP A 293 -28.49 -13.64 -46.17
C ASP A 293 -26.99 -13.55 -45.81
N GLY A 294 -26.32 -14.71 -45.70
CA GLY A 294 -24.88 -14.85 -45.54
C GLY A 294 -24.45 -15.00 -44.08
N HIS A 295 -25.35 -15.51 -43.22
CA HIS A 295 -25.06 -15.72 -41.80
C HIS A 295 -25.09 -17.20 -41.42
N ASP A 296 -24.23 -17.62 -40.50
CA ASP A 296 -24.27 -18.99 -39.95
C ASP A 296 -25.44 -19.23 -38.98
N GLU A 297 -25.50 -20.43 -38.38
CA GLU A 297 -26.57 -20.81 -37.45
C GLU A 297 -26.63 -19.94 -36.19
N ASP A 298 -25.52 -19.28 -35.83
CA ASP A 298 -25.38 -18.44 -34.63
C ASP A 298 -25.60 -16.95 -34.95
N GLY A 299 -25.67 -16.58 -36.23
CA GLY A 299 -26.08 -15.25 -36.71
C GLY A 299 -24.92 -14.36 -37.17
N HIS A 300 -23.73 -14.94 -37.34
CA HIS A 300 -22.51 -14.25 -37.76
C HIS A 300 -22.37 -14.23 -39.28
N ASP A 301 -21.92 -13.12 -39.87
CA ASP A 301 -21.69 -12.99 -41.32
C ASP A 301 -20.41 -13.69 -41.82
N GLU A 302 -20.15 -13.67 -43.14
CA GLU A 302 -18.95 -14.29 -43.75
C GLU A 302 -17.61 -13.80 -43.15
N ASP A 303 -17.59 -12.64 -42.47
CA ASP A 303 -16.42 -12.08 -41.79
C ASP A 303 -16.40 -12.39 -40.28
N GLY A 304 -17.41 -13.11 -39.76
CA GLY A 304 -17.52 -13.62 -38.39
C GLY A 304 -18.32 -12.74 -37.45
N HIS A 305 -18.91 -11.62 -37.91
CA HIS A 305 -19.55 -10.62 -37.04
C HIS A 305 -21.07 -10.78 -36.96
N ASP A 306 -21.63 -10.61 -35.76
CA ASP A 306 -23.09 -10.59 -35.59
C ASP A 306 -23.71 -9.25 -36.04
N ASP A 307 -24.98 -9.31 -36.47
CA ASP A 307 -25.71 -8.17 -37.03
C ASP A 307 -26.33 -7.25 -35.94
N GLU A 308 -26.32 -7.69 -34.67
CA GLU A 308 -26.91 -6.95 -33.54
C GLU A 308 -25.88 -6.08 -32.78
N ASP A 309 -24.66 -6.57 -32.54
CA ASP A 309 -23.63 -5.89 -31.74
C ASP A 309 -22.31 -5.64 -32.52
N GLY A 310 -22.12 -6.26 -33.70
CA GLY A 310 -21.02 -5.96 -34.63
C GLY A 310 -19.66 -6.49 -34.18
N HIS A 311 -19.67 -7.49 -33.30
CA HIS A 311 -18.50 -8.20 -32.78
C HIS A 311 -18.42 -9.60 -33.38
N ASP A 312 -17.20 -10.14 -33.54
CA ASP A 312 -17.02 -11.52 -33.97
C ASP A 312 -17.26 -12.53 -32.84
N GLU A 313 -17.27 -13.82 -33.15
CA GLU A 313 -17.41 -14.89 -32.13
C GLU A 313 -16.37 -14.79 -31.00
N ASP A 314 -15.24 -14.12 -31.23
CA ASP A 314 -14.16 -13.89 -30.26
C ASP A 314 -14.32 -12.54 -29.52
N GLY A 315 -15.46 -11.85 -29.69
CA GLY A 315 -15.78 -10.58 -29.02
C GLY A 315 -15.09 -9.35 -29.63
N HIS A 316 -14.42 -9.49 -30.78
CA HIS A 316 -13.69 -8.39 -31.41
C HIS A 316 -14.54 -7.56 -32.34
N ASP A 317 -14.45 -6.23 -32.24
CA ASP A 317 -15.08 -5.33 -33.21
C ASP A 317 -14.31 -5.26 -34.55
N GLU A 318 -14.90 -4.65 -35.59
CA GLU A 318 -14.27 -4.49 -36.92
C GLU A 318 -12.87 -3.81 -36.89
N ASP A 319 -12.49 -3.16 -35.78
CA ASP A 319 -11.21 -2.47 -35.58
C ASP A 319 -10.19 -3.31 -34.75
N GLY A 320 -10.58 -4.50 -34.28
CA GLY A 320 -9.69 -5.53 -33.73
C GLY A 320 -9.35 -5.37 -32.25
N HIS A 321 -10.31 -4.93 -31.43
CA HIS A 321 -10.21 -4.86 -29.97
C HIS A 321 -11.07 -5.94 -29.30
N ASP A 322 -10.51 -6.73 -28.39
CA ASP A 322 -11.19 -7.73 -27.55
C ASP A 322 -12.11 -7.03 -26.55
N GLY A 323 -13.41 -7.25 -26.69
CA GLY A 323 -14.26 -7.36 -25.51
C GLY A 323 -14.05 -8.77 -24.97
N HIS A 324 -13.38 -8.90 -23.82
CA HIS A 324 -13.12 -10.10 -22.99
C HIS A 324 -11.63 -10.44 -22.83
N ASP A 325 -10.97 -9.72 -21.92
CA ASP A 325 -9.91 -10.25 -21.06
C ASP A 325 -10.20 -9.68 -19.65
N ASP A 326 -11.35 -10.07 -19.10
CA ASP A 326 -11.68 -9.88 -17.68
C ASP A 326 -12.25 -11.22 -17.22
N HIS A 327 -11.39 -12.11 -16.74
CA HIS A 327 -11.74 -13.03 -15.65
C HIS A 327 -10.49 -13.49 -14.91
N ASP A 328 -10.56 -13.28 -13.60
CA ASP A 328 -9.73 -13.78 -12.50
C ASP A 328 -8.34 -13.17 -12.35
N GLU A 329 -8.28 -11.84 -12.22
CA GLU A 329 -7.25 -11.23 -11.39
C GLU A 329 -7.70 -11.31 -9.93
N HIS A 330 -7.15 -12.28 -9.18
CA HIS A 330 -6.82 -11.98 -7.79
C HIS A 330 -6.06 -10.64 -7.82
N ALA A 331 -6.61 -9.62 -7.19
CA ALA A 331 -6.07 -8.28 -7.28
C ALA A 331 -4.67 -8.26 -6.64
N HIS A 332 -3.63 -8.45 -7.46
CA HIS A 332 -2.24 -8.45 -7.04
C HIS A 332 -1.68 -7.04 -7.21
N ASN A 333 -0.91 -6.57 -6.24
CA ASN A 333 -0.16 -5.33 -6.39
C ASN A 333 0.96 -5.57 -7.42
N GLU A 334 1.02 -4.75 -8.46
CA GLU A 334 2.02 -4.85 -9.53
C GLU A 334 3.31 -4.11 -9.12
N PRO A 335 4.51 -4.69 -9.37
CA PRO A 335 5.75 -3.99 -9.08
C PRO A 335 5.91 -2.76 -9.97
N GLU A 336 6.14 -1.60 -9.36
CA GLU A 336 6.53 -0.37 -10.09
C GLU A 336 7.72 -0.61 -11.01
N LYS A 337 8.64 -1.50 -10.60
CA LYS A 337 9.83 -1.82 -11.36
C LYS A 337 10.40 -3.21 -11.08
N VAL A 338 10.75 -3.91 -12.16
CA VAL A 338 11.47 -5.20 -12.09
C VAL A 338 12.84 -5.10 -12.76
N ILE A 339 13.89 -5.44 -12.00
CA ILE A 339 15.28 -5.37 -12.42
C ILE A 339 15.86 -6.78 -12.50
N GLN A 340 16.15 -7.21 -13.72
CA GLN A 340 16.70 -8.52 -14.02
C GLN A 340 18.24 -8.48 -14.01
N ASN A 341 18.87 -9.33 -13.19
CA ASN A 341 20.32 -9.48 -13.07
C ASN A 341 21.07 -8.15 -12.84
N PRO A 342 20.79 -7.46 -11.72
CA PRO A 342 21.39 -6.17 -11.41
C PRO A 342 22.93 -6.23 -11.33
N GLU A 343 23.59 -5.16 -11.79
CA GLU A 343 25.05 -5.04 -11.67
C GLU A 343 25.46 -4.84 -10.20
N GLY A 344 25.98 -5.88 -9.55
CA GLY A 344 26.44 -5.80 -8.16
C GLY A 344 26.21 -7.08 -7.37
N CYS A 345 25.13 -7.79 -7.69
CA CYS A 345 24.82 -9.10 -7.13
C CYS A 345 25.81 -10.16 -7.64
N THR A 346 26.28 -11.04 -6.74
CA THR A 346 27.23 -12.11 -7.15
C THR A 346 26.53 -13.31 -7.77
N ALA A 347 25.25 -13.52 -7.43
CA ALA A 347 24.35 -14.45 -8.11
C ALA A 347 23.96 -13.89 -9.49
N SER A 348 23.97 -14.75 -10.50
CA SER A 348 23.80 -14.34 -11.92
C SER A 348 22.36 -14.50 -12.41
N ASP A 349 21.46 -14.75 -11.47
CA ASP A 349 20.06 -15.14 -11.59
C ASP A 349 19.23 -14.45 -10.50
N THR A 350 19.61 -13.21 -10.13
CA THR A 350 18.87 -12.39 -9.16
C THR A 350 17.90 -11.46 -9.88
N VAL A 351 16.69 -11.37 -9.35
CA VAL A 351 15.67 -10.39 -9.71
C VAL A 351 15.47 -9.47 -8.51
N ILE A 352 15.34 -8.17 -8.78
CA ILE A 352 14.88 -7.20 -7.79
C ILE A 352 13.55 -6.63 -8.28
N ALA A 353 12.48 -6.80 -7.51
CA ALA A 353 11.19 -6.15 -7.75
C ALA A 353 11.01 -5.02 -6.74
N ILE A 354 10.51 -3.86 -7.18
CA ILE A 354 10.25 -2.69 -6.35
C ILE A 354 8.75 -2.46 -6.33
N PHE A 355 8.17 -2.37 -5.14
CA PHE A 355 6.75 -2.11 -4.91
C PHE A 355 6.61 -0.89 -4.01
N HIS A 356 5.62 -0.06 -4.28
CA HIS A 356 5.13 0.91 -3.30
C HIS A 356 4.16 0.19 -2.36
N LEU A 357 4.39 0.29 -1.05
CA LEU A 357 3.59 -0.41 -0.04
C LEU A 357 3.17 0.54 1.07
N GLU A 358 1.90 0.46 1.46
CA GLU A 358 1.35 1.16 2.62
C GLU A 358 1.75 0.49 3.94
N GLU A 359 1.66 1.24 5.05
CA GLU A 359 1.82 0.67 6.40
C GLU A 359 0.70 -0.35 6.66
N GLY A 360 1.07 -1.55 7.10
CA GLY A 360 0.12 -2.62 7.34
C GLY A 360 0.70 -4.01 7.08
N VAL A 361 -0.18 -5.01 7.14
CA VAL A 361 0.19 -6.40 6.85
C VAL A 361 -0.33 -6.76 5.47
N HIS A 362 0.59 -7.18 4.60
CA HIS A 362 0.30 -7.56 3.22
C HIS A 362 0.43 -9.07 3.05
N HIS A 363 -0.50 -9.71 2.37
CA HIS A 363 -0.38 -11.14 2.06
C HIS A 363 0.57 -11.32 0.89
N VAL A 364 1.57 -12.21 1.04
CA VAL A 364 2.53 -12.48 -0.02
C VAL A 364 2.56 -13.94 -0.39
N GLU A 365 2.53 -14.19 -1.69
CA GLU A 365 2.54 -15.52 -2.27
C GLU A 365 3.83 -15.75 -3.06
N PHE A 366 4.40 -16.93 -2.88
CA PHE A 366 5.58 -17.40 -3.60
C PHE A 366 5.23 -18.66 -4.37
N MET A 367 5.68 -18.74 -5.62
CA MET A 367 5.57 -19.97 -6.42
C MET A 367 6.92 -20.42 -6.98
N SER A 368 7.14 -21.74 -7.08
CA SER A 368 8.30 -22.30 -7.77
C SER A 368 8.08 -23.72 -8.29
N GLU A 369 8.53 -24.01 -9.51
CA GLU A 369 8.45 -25.36 -10.08
C GLU A 369 9.43 -26.37 -9.44
N ASN A 370 10.58 -25.91 -8.93
CA ASN A 370 11.67 -26.83 -8.59
C ASN A 370 12.58 -26.38 -7.45
N VAL A 371 12.31 -25.23 -6.85
CA VAL A 371 13.07 -24.72 -5.71
C VAL A 371 12.28 -24.94 -4.43
N THR A 372 12.78 -25.82 -3.56
CA THR A 372 12.16 -26.05 -2.25
C THR A 372 12.63 -25.06 -1.19
N GLN A 373 13.72 -24.32 -1.45
CA GLN A 373 14.29 -23.35 -0.52
C GLN A 373 15.07 -22.26 -1.29
N PHE A 374 14.84 -21.00 -0.96
CA PHE A 374 15.50 -19.85 -1.59
C PHE A 374 15.85 -18.78 -0.57
N ASN A 375 16.72 -17.85 -0.97
CA ASN A 375 17.08 -16.69 -0.17
C ASN A 375 16.34 -15.46 -0.72
N MET A 376 15.88 -14.59 0.16
CA MET A 376 15.22 -13.33 -0.17
C MET A 376 15.73 -12.24 0.76
N VAL A 377 15.82 -11.03 0.24
CA VAL A 377 16.03 -9.82 1.05
C VAL A 377 14.98 -8.82 0.64
N THR A 378 14.39 -8.15 1.63
CA THR A 378 13.47 -7.04 1.40
C THR A 378 14.01 -5.81 2.14
N MET A 379 13.94 -4.63 1.52
CA MET A 379 14.38 -3.39 2.16
C MET A 379 13.60 -2.21 1.62
N LYS A 380 13.27 -1.26 2.51
CA LYS A 380 12.77 0.05 2.09
C LYS A 380 13.84 0.81 1.30
N MET A 381 13.46 1.41 0.18
CA MET A 381 14.27 2.39 -0.51
C MET A 381 14.45 3.60 0.39
N ASN A 382 15.69 3.90 0.76
CA ASN A 382 16.02 5.22 1.30
C ASN A 382 15.74 6.20 0.17
N GLY A 383 14.87 7.21 0.26
CA GLY A 383 14.56 8.04 -0.93
C GLY A 383 13.15 8.59 -0.98
N GLY A 384 12.19 7.66 -0.83
CA GLY A 384 10.76 7.86 -0.97
C GLY A 384 10.18 8.96 -0.08
N HIS A 385 9.55 9.98 -0.66
CA HIS A 385 8.44 10.66 0.03
C HIS A 385 7.23 9.73 0.02
N ALA A 386 6.68 9.45 1.20
CA ALA A 386 5.33 8.89 1.37
C ALA A 386 4.35 10.06 1.25
N HIS A 387 3.70 10.16 0.10
CA HIS A 387 2.48 10.93 -0.11
C HIS A 387 1.85 10.46 -1.43
N HIS A 388 1.29 9.25 -1.44
CA HIS A 388 0.19 8.95 -2.35
C HIS A 388 -1.12 9.22 -1.60
N ASP A 389 -1.66 10.43 -1.74
CA ASP A 389 -3.11 10.58 -1.59
C ASP A 389 -3.73 9.73 -2.72
N HIS A 390 -4.35 8.61 -2.38
CA HIS A 390 -5.14 7.80 -3.30
C HIS A 390 -6.34 8.60 -3.81
N ALA A 391 -6.11 9.41 -4.85
CA ALA A 391 -7.16 9.96 -5.69
C ALA A 391 -6.92 9.47 -7.13
N GLY A 392 -7.35 8.24 -7.42
CA GLY A 392 -7.43 7.78 -8.79
C GLY A 392 -7.43 6.27 -9.01
N HIS A 393 -8.49 5.58 -8.59
CA HIS A 393 -9.00 4.49 -9.44
C HIS A 393 -10.06 5.08 -10.35
N GLY A 394 -9.79 4.99 -11.64
CA GLY A 394 -10.70 5.44 -12.68
C GLY A 394 -11.75 4.38 -12.94
N ASP A 395 -13.00 4.70 -12.62
CA ASP A 395 -14.14 4.06 -13.27
C ASP A 395 -14.61 4.98 -14.40
N GLU A 396 -14.29 4.58 -15.63
CA GLU A 396 -15.05 5.02 -16.79
C GLU A 396 -16.38 4.25 -16.84
N HIS A 397 -17.43 4.81 -16.22
CA HIS A 397 -18.79 4.60 -16.71
C HIS A 397 -19.60 5.90 -16.70
N GLY A 398 -19.73 6.46 -17.91
CA GLY A 398 -21.05 6.65 -18.53
C GLY A 398 -22.06 7.60 -17.88
N ASP A 399 -21.93 8.87 -18.28
CA ASP A 399 -23.02 9.76 -18.69
C ASP A 399 -23.87 10.53 -17.65
N GLU A 400 -23.62 11.85 -17.70
CA GLU A 400 -24.60 12.93 -17.81
C GLU A 400 -25.69 13.06 -16.73
N HIS A 401 -25.41 13.87 -15.71
CA HIS A 401 -26.22 15.07 -15.45
C HIS A 401 -25.34 16.14 -14.79
N GLY A 402 -25.07 17.22 -15.54
CA GLY A 402 -24.43 18.40 -14.98
C GLY A 402 -25.39 19.14 -14.07
N ASP A 403 -24.98 19.35 -12.83
CA ASP A 403 -25.50 20.42 -11.99
C ASP A 403 -24.34 21.29 -11.51
N GLU A 404 -24.60 22.59 -11.61
CA GLU A 404 -23.74 23.69 -11.23
C GLU A 404 -23.11 23.45 -9.85
N HIS A 405 -21.84 23.83 -9.67
CA HIS A 405 -21.18 23.97 -8.38
C HIS A 405 -22.16 24.57 -7.34
N GLY A 406 -22.71 23.72 -6.48
CA GLY A 406 -23.37 24.11 -5.27
C GLY A 406 -22.29 24.49 -4.27
N ASP A 407 -22.05 25.78 -4.13
CA ASP A 407 -21.42 26.31 -2.93
C ASP A 407 -22.16 25.71 -1.72
N GLU A 408 -21.42 25.17 -0.74
CA GLU A 408 -21.91 24.66 0.54
C GLU A 408 -23.04 25.54 1.10
N HIS A 409 -24.25 24.99 1.17
CA HIS A 409 -25.39 25.66 1.79
C HIS A 409 -25.76 24.93 3.09
N GLY A 410 -25.23 25.41 4.21
CA GLY A 410 -25.78 25.07 5.53
C GLY A 410 -27.27 25.43 5.64
N VAL A 411 -28.01 24.70 6.48
CA VAL A 411 -29.47 24.82 6.59
C VAL A 411 -29.84 25.66 7.80
N CYS A 412 -30.69 26.67 7.60
CA CYS A 412 -31.18 27.52 8.68
C CYS A 412 -32.45 26.95 9.33
N HIS A 413 -32.37 26.54 10.60
CA HIS A 413 -33.43 25.86 11.35
C HIS A 413 -34.03 26.72 12.48
N ASP A 414 -35.36 26.82 12.55
CA ASP A 414 -36.02 27.47 13.70
C ASP A 414 -36.21 26.50 14.86
N ALA A 415 -35.30 26.52 15.84
CA ALA A 415 -35.39 25.69 17.04
C ALA A 415 -36.67 25.89 17.90
N ALA A 416 -37.46 26.94 17.67
CA ALA A 416 -38.73 27.13 18.37
C ALA A 416 -39.95 26.53 17.66
N THR A 417 -39.85 26.28 16.35
CA THR A 417 -40.96 25.78 15.51
C THR A 417 -40.64 24.51 14.73
N HIS A 418 -39.36 24.14 14.64
CA HIS A 418 -38.79 23.06 13.85
C HIS A 418 -39.04 23.19 12.34
N GLU A 419 -39.13 24.41 11.81
CA GLU A 419 -39.24 24.67 10.37
C GLU A 419 -37.85 25.04 9.80
N ASN A 420 -37.50 24.47 8.65
CA ASN A 420 -36.30 24.84 7.89
C ASN A 420 -36.61 26.06 6.99
N HIS A 421 -35.65 26.98 6.92
CA HIS A 421 -35.79 28.27 6.26
C HIS A 421 -34.69 28.49 5.22
N ASP A 422 -34.96 28.00 4.02
CA ASP A 422 -34.07 28.11 2.85
C ASP A 422 -33.94 29.57 2.32
N GLU A 423 -34.67 30.52 2.92
CA GLU A 423 -34.61 31.94 2.54
C GLU A 423 -33.40 32.70 3.12
N TYR A 424 -32.63 32.06 4.02
CA TYR A 424 -31.41 32.62 4.60
C TYR A 424 -30.21 31.82 4.10
N GLU A 425 -29.45 32.41 3.15
CA GLU A 425 -28.34 31.73 2.46
C GLU A 425 -26.97 31.89 3.17
N THR A 426 -26.95 32.44 4.39
CA THR A 426 -25.71 32.66 5.18
C THR A 426 -25.99 32.54 6.67
N GLU A 427 -25.08 31.94 7.43
CA GLU A 427 -25.12 31.82 8.90
C GLU A 427 -25.50 33.14 9.60
N ASP A 428 -24.78 34.23 9.29
CA ASP A 428 -25.02 35.58 9.84
C ASP A 428 -26.47 36.08 9.65
N ALA A 429 -27.13 35.65 8.57
CA ALA A 429 -28.52 36.00 8.28
C ALA A 429 -29.51 35.11 9.05
N CYS A 430 -29.18 33.82 9.19
CA CYS A 430 -29.95 32.84 9.97
C CYS A 430 -29.98 33.20 11.46
N GLU A 431 -28.81 33.44 12.05
CA GLU A 431 -28.68 33.85 13.44
C GLU A 431 -29.29 35.24 13.68
N GLY A 432 -29.14 36.14 12.71
CA GLY A 432 -29.75 37.46 12.72
C GLY A 432 -31.29 37.43 12.74
N ALA A 433 -31.89 36.38 12.19
CA ALA A 433 -33.33 36.09 12.24
C ALA A 433 -33.76 35.39 13.54
N GLY A 434 -32.82 34.83 14.29
CA GLY A 434 -33.04 34.11 15.54
C GLY A 434 -33.22 32.61 15.37
N HIS A 435 -32.69 32.06 14.28
CA HIS A 435 -32.68 30.64 13.92
C HIS A 435 -31.25 30.09 14.04
N VAL A 436 -31.08 28.77 14.02
CA VAL A 436 -29.81 28.06 14.20
C VAL A 436 -29.32 27.57 12.84
N TRP A 437 -28.05 27.80 12.54
CA TRP A 437 -27.41 27.31 11.32
C TRP A 437 -26.83 25.93 11.58
N MET A 438 -27.17 24.95 10.74
CA MET A 438 -26.64 23.59 10.83
C MET A 438 -25.76 23.35 9.59
N GLU A 439 -24.47 23.11 9.82
CA GLU A 439 -23.55 22.54 8.83
C GLU A 439 -23.75 21.01 8.83
N GLY A 440 -23.77 20.40 7.66
CA GLY A 440 -24.10 18.99 7.52
C GLY A 440 -22.85 18.15 7.42
N ASP A 441 -22.52 17.43 8.49
CA ASP A 441 -21.76 16.17 8.51
C ASP A 441 -22.18 15.41 9.78
N HIS A 442 -22.40 14.10 9.67
CA HIS A 442 -22.78 13.19 10.76
C HIS A 442 -21.67 12.16 10.93
N ASP A 443 -20.83 12.34 11.96
CA ASP A 443 -20.07 11.31 12.70
C ASP A 443 -19.22 12.01 13.78
N ASP A 444 -19.86 12.48 14.86
CA ASP A 444 -19.15 13.04 16.00
C ASP A 444 -19.89 12.72 17.31
N SER A 445 -19.17 12.14 18.27
CA SER A 445 -19.61 11.99 19.67
C SER A 445 -20.11 13.32 20.24
N PRO A 446 -21.17 13.31 21.08
CA PRO A 446 -21.83 14.54 21.50
C PRO A 446 -20.82 15.47 22.20
N THR A 447 -20.84 16.75 21.86
CA THR A 447 -19.98 17.73 22.56
C THR A 447 -20.35 17.78 24.06
N PRO A 448 -19.43 18.19 24.96
CA PRO A 448 -19.74 18.32 26.39
C PRO A 448 -20.97 19.20 26.67
N GLU A 449 -21.20 20.23 25.85
CA GLU A 449 -22.39 21.07 25.89
C GLU A 449 -23.68 20.33 25.52
N GLU A 450 -23.63 19.44 24.53
CA GLU A 450 -24.75 18.61 24.07
C GLU A 450 -25.06 17.50 25.08
N ALA A 451 -24.04 16.81 25.59
CA ALA A 451 -24.19 15.80 26.63
C ALA A 451 -24.81 16.39 27.92
N LEU A 452 -24.43 17.62 28.31
CA LEU A 452 -25.10 18.36 29.38
C LEU A 452 -26.56 18.69 29.03
N ALA A 453 -26.84 19.07 27.79
CA ALA A 453 -28.20 19.39 27.37
C ALA A 453 -29.13 18.16 27.36
N MET A 454 -28.57 16.97 27.10
CA MET A 454 -29.30 15.69 27.07
C MET A 454 -29.50 15.10 28.47
N ALA A 455 -28.44 15.02 29.28
CA ALA A 455 -28.45 14.25 30.53
C ALA A 455 -28.69 15.07 31.81
N ASP A 456 -28.45 16.39 31.84
CA ASP A 456 -28.64 17.23 33.06
C ASP A 456 -30.13 17.50 33.36
N ALA A 457 -30.81 16.47 33.86
CA ALA A 457 -32.24 16.50 34.16
C ALA A 457 -32.61 17.55 35.23
N ASN A 458 -31.68 17.88 36.13
CA ASN A 458 -31.92 18.80 37.23
C ASN A 458 -31.47 20.26 36.94
N ASN A 459 -30.76 20.47 35.83
CA ASN A 459 -30.25 21.74 35.31
C ASN A 459 -29.34 22.48 36.30
N ASP A 460 -28.42 21.75 36.94
CA ASP A 460 -27.38 22.32 37.80
C ASP A 460 -25.99 22.40 37.15
N SER A 461 -25.95 22.18 35.83
CA SER A 461 -24.78 22.27 34.95
C SER A 461 -23.68 21.28 35.31
N GLN A 462 -24.07 20.17 35.93
CA GLN A 462 -23.23 19.03 36.25
C GLN A 462 -24.04 17.75 36.01
N ILE A 463 -23.37 16.65 35.68
CA ILE A 463 -24.02 15.36 35.49
C ILE A 463 -23.68 14.46 36.67
N SER A 464 -24.69 13.93 37.34
CA SER A 464 -24.52 12.83 38.30
C SER A 464 -24.53 11.47 37.60
N TRP A 465 -23.95 10.44 38.21
CA TRP A 465 -24.01 9.06 37.69
C TRP A 465 -25.45 8.60 37.43
N ASP A 466 -26.39 8.95 38.32
CA ASP A 466 -27.81 8.60 38.15
C ASP A 466 -28.44 9.31 36.94
N GLU A 467 -27.99 10.52 36.59
CA GLU A 467 -28.46 11.28 35.43
C GLU A 467 -27.87 10.76 34.12
N PHE A 468 -26.55 10.47 34.13
CA PHE A 468 -25.88 9.81 33.02
C PHE A 468 -26.51 8.44 32.72
N TRP A 469 -26.62 7.57 33.73
CA TRP A 469 -27.11 6.20 33.56
C TRP A 469 -28.57 6.14 33.08
N VAL A 470 -29.41 7.08 33.51
CA VAL A 470 -30.80 7.20 33.03
C VAL A 470 -30.85 7.72 31.59
N SER A 471 -29.94 8.62 31.21
CA SER A 471 -29.85 9.11 29.83
C SER A 471 -29.32 8.03 28.88
N TRP A 472 -28.34 7.23 29.33
CA TRP A 472 -27.71 6.16 28.56
C TRP A 472 -28.67 5.02 28.22
N ASN A 473 -29.57 4.66 29.15
CA ASN A 473 -30.56 3.60 28.96
C ASN A 473 -31.94 4.11 28.49
N ALA A 474 -32.02 5.33 27.94
CA ALA A 474 -33.30 5.97 27.61
C ALA A 474 -33.97 5.44 26.33
N GLU A 475 -33.31 4.57 25.56
CA GLU A 475 -33.82 4.10 24.26
C GLU A 475 -34.73 2.86 24.30
N GLU A 476 -34.94 2.22 25.46
CA GLU A 476 -35.80 1.01 25.53
C GLU A 476 -37.27 1.26 25.92
N ASP A 477 -37.70 2.50 26.17
CA ASP A 477 -38.95 2.75 26.91
C ASP A 477 -39.98 3.65 26.18
N ASP A 478 -39.96 3.71 24.84
CA ASP A 478 -40.83 4.65 24.09
C ASP A 478 -41.67 4.06 22.95
N HIS A 479 -42.31 2.90 23.18
CA HIS A 479 -43.47 2.46 22.36
C HIS A 479 -44.65 1.99 23.21
N ASP A 480 -45.23 2.87 24.04
CA ASP A 480 -46.56 2.57 24.59
C ASP A 480 -47.37 3.81 25.02
N ASP A 481 -47.70 4.71 24.09
CA ASP A 481 -48.87 5.58 24.33
C ASP A 481 -49.58 6.10 23.05
N HIS A 482 -50.23 5.19 22.33
CA HIS A 482 -51.31 5.53 21.39
C HIS A 482 -52.66 4.87 21.75
N ASN A 483 -53.30 5.45 22.75
CA ASN A 483 -54.69 5.91 22.71
C ASN A 483 -55.78 4.98 22.10
N ASN A 484 -56.42 4.21 22.98
CA ASN A 484 -57.87 3.96 23.04
C ASN A 484 -58.51 3.09 21.92
N HIS A 485 -58.73 1.81 22.22
CA HIS A 485 -60.07 1.20 22.10
C HIS A 485 -60.26 -0.08 22.95
N ASP A 486 -61.43 -0.15 23.58
CA ASP A 486 -62.01 -1.31 24.27
C ASP A 486 -61.88 -2.63 23.48
N ASP A 487 -61.38 -3.71 24.09
CA ASP A 487 -62.20 -4.86 24.52
C ASP A 487 -61.32 -5.91 25.23
N ASN A 488 -61.90 -6.56 26.25
CA ASN A 488 -61.29 -7.66 26.98
C ASN A 488 -60.79 -8.76 26.02
N ASP A 489 -59.60 -9.29 26.27
CA ASP A 489 -59.42 -10.73 26.43
C ASP A 489 -58.29 -11.05 27.41
N ASP A 490 -58.48 -12.17 28.09
CA ASP A 490 -57.84 -12.66 29.30
C ASP A 490 -56.81 -13.72 28.92
N HIS A 491 -55.54 -13.35 28.86
CA HIS A 491 -54.34 -14.21 28.89
C HIS A 491 -53.26 -13.31 29.52
N GLY A 492 -52.83 -13.44 30.77
CA GLY A 492 -52.24 -14.62 31.38
C GLY A 492 -50.76 -14.28 31.60
N ASP A 493 -50.48 -13.43 32.60
CA ASP A 493 -49.11 -13.14 33.06
C ASP A 493 -48.38 -14.47 33.36
N ASP A 494 -47.26 -14.74 32.69
CA ASP A 494 -46.10 -15.50 33.18
C ASP A 494 -45.11 -15.69 32.01
N ASP A 495 -44.48 -14.61 31.52
CA ASP A 495 -43.19 -14.66 30.82
C ASP A 495 -42.40 -13.43 31.31
N HIS A 496 -41.78 -13.57 32.47
CA HIS A 496 -40.56 -12.82 32.75
C HIS A 496 -39.46 -13.71 32.24
N GLU A 497 -38.92 -13.36 31.08
CA GLU A 497 -37.74 -13.98 30.51
C GLU A 497 -36.62 -13.98 31.55
N ASN A 498 -35.97 -15.12 31.63
CA ASN A 498 -34.93 -15.40 32.60
C ASN A 498 -33.62 -15.06 31.89
N HIS A 499 -33.18 -13.81 31.96
CA HIS A 499 -31.88 -13.34 31.42
C HIS A 499 -30.78 -14.36 31.74
N SER A 500 -29.91 -14.64 30.77
CA SER A 500 -28.80 -15.58 30.93
C SER A 500 -27.81 -15.06 31.98
N ALA A 501 -27.02 -15.96 32.59
CA ALA A 501 -26.01 -15.54 33.56
C ALA A 501 -24.92 -14.68 32.90
N LEU A 502 -24.70 -14.88 31.60
CA LEU A 502 -23.77 -14.13 30.75
C LEU A 502 -24.28 -12.69 30.49
N GLU A 503 -25.56 -12.53 30.14
CA GLU A 503 -26.19 -11.22 29.89
C GLU A 503 -26.16 -10.35 31.17
N GLU A 504 -26.53 -10.91 32.34
CA GLU A 504 -26.41 -10.20 33.62
C GLU A 504 -24.95 -9.87 33.96
N ALA A 505 -23.98 -10.67 33.51
CA ALA A 505 -22.55 -10.41 33.73
C ALA A 505 -22.02 -9.29 32.82
N MET A 506 -22.43 -9.26 31.55
CA MET A 506 -22.08 -8.22 30.57
C MET A 506 -22.62 -6.84 30.99
N ASP A 507 -23.90 -6.77 31.38
CA ASP A 507 -24.50 -5.54 31.90
C ASP A 507 -23.75 -5.00 33.13
N ASN A 508 -23.37 -5.90 34.04
CA ASN A 508 -22.62 -5.52 35.23
C ASN A 508 -21.17 -5.10 34.92
N TYR A 509 -20.57 -5.68 33.87
CA TYR A 509 -19.22 -5.35 33.41
C TYR A 509 -19.18 -3.98 32.72
N MET A 510 -20.08 -3.74 31.77
CA MET A 510 -20.24 -2.46 31.09
C MET A 510 -20.58 -1.34 32.08
N MET A 511 -21.51 -1.58 33.03
CA MET A 511 -21.79 -0.64 34.11
C MET A 511 -20.54 -0.35 34.96
N GLY A 512 -19.69 -1.36 35.18
CA GLY A 512 -18.44 -1.22 35.93
C GLY A 512 -17.38 -0.37 35.22
N MET A 513 -17.22 -0.55 33.91
CA MET A 513 -16.32 0.23 33.06
C MET A 513 -16.75 1.69 32.99
N LEU A 514 -18.01 1.94 32.64
CA LEU A 514 -18.59 3.28 32.58
C LEU A 514 -18.50 3.99 33.94
N MET A 515 -18.74 3.28 35.04
CA MET A 515 -18.59 3.85 36.39
C MET A 515 -17.11 4.16 36.72
N THR A 516 -16.17 3.38 36.19
CA THR A 516 -14.73 3.65 36.35
C THR A 516 -14.33 4.89 35.57
N ALA A 517 -14.68 4.98 34.29
CA ALA A 517 -14.47 6.17 33.46
C ALA A 517 -15.09 7.42 34.11
N PHE A 518 -16.29 7.30 34.68
CA PHE A 518 -16.97 8.40 35.37
C PHE A 518 -16.19 8.85 36.61
N ASN A 519 -15.72 7.91 37.44
CA ASN A 519 -14.96 8.25 38.65
C ASN A 519 -13.55 8.78 38.35
N ASP A 520 -12.89 8.30 37.30
CA ASP A 520 -11.56 8.75 36.90
C ASP A 520 -11.61 10.15 36.28
N SER A 521 -12.69 10.46 35.57
CA SER A 521 -12.98 11.79 35.04
C SER A 521 -13.37 12.79 36.14
N ASP A 522 -13.92 12.34 37.28
CA ASP A 522 -14.17 13.17 38.48
C ASP A 522 -12.86 13.48 39.24
N VAL A 523 -12.02 14.32 38.63
CA VAL A 523 -10.72 14.75 39.15
C VAL A 523 -10.84 15.39 40.54
N ASN A 524 -11.96 16.05 40.79
CA ASN A 524 -12.17 16.82 42.00
C ASN A 524 -12.82 16.00 43.15
N ASN A 525 -13.34 14.82 42.83
CA ASN A 525 -13.96 13.82 43.70
C ASN A 525 -15.17 14.37 44.47
N ASP A 526 -16.03 15.11 43.77
CA ASP A 526 -17.29 15.62 44.30
C ASP A 526 -18.54 14.87 43.81
N THR A 527 -18.35 13.77 43.08
CA THR A 527 -19.34 12.80 42.59
C THR A 527 -20.23 13.29 41.45
N PHE A 528 -19.81 14.36 40.77
CA PHE A 528 -20.48 14.91 39.60
C PHE A 528 -19.43 15.27 38.54
N LEU A 529 -19.80 15.21 37.27
CA LEU A 529 -18.97 15.70 36.17
C LEU A 529 -19.41 17.10 35.78
N ASN A 530 -18.50 18.06 35.90
CA ASN A 530 -18.69 19.39 35.32
C ASN A 530 -18.22 19.41 33.85
N ILE A 531 -18.52 20.49 33.12
CA ILE A 531 -18.21 20.61 31.68
C ILE A 531 -16.74 20.33 31.30
N GLU A 532 -15.77 20.66 32.16
CA GLU A 532 -14.34 20.37 31.91
C GLU A 532 -13.98 18.90 32.15
N GLU A 533 -14.66 18.24 33.10
CA GLU A 533 -14.48 16.81 33.40
C GLU A 533 -15.24 15.94 32.39
N LEU A 534 -16.34 16.45 31.85
CA LEU A 534 -17.18 15.77 30.87
C LEU A 534 -16.47 15.57 29.52
N THR A 535 -15.62 16.50 29.09
CA THR A 535 -14.75 16.30 27.92
C THR A 535 -13.85 15.09 28.07
N THR A 536 -13.29 14.87 29.27
CA THR A 536 -12.41 13.72 29.52
C THR A 536 -13.21 12.43 29.58
N PHE A 537 -14.42 12.49 30.13
CA PHE A 537 -15.32 11.35 30.21
C PHE A 537 -15.84 10.89 28.85
N ILE A 538 -16.23 11.82 27.96
CA ILE A 538 -16.69 11.51 26.60
C ILE A 538 -15.54 10.88 25.81
N GLN A 539 -14.35 11.46 25.85
CA GLN A 539 -13.15 10.86 25.25
C GLN A 539 -12.87 9.46 25.81
N SER A 540 -13.04 9.25 27.11
CA SER A 540 -12.85 7.91 27.70
C SER A 540 -13.91 6.91 27.25
N ILE A 541 -15.09 7.36 26.82
CA ILE A 541 -16.15 6.50 26.26
C ILE A 541 -15.85 6.19 24.80
N ASP A 542 -15.42 7.17 24.02
CA ASP A 542 -15.00 6.98 22.62
C ASP A 542 -13.83 5.98 22.55
N ASP A 543 -12.82 6.15 23.41
CA ASP A 543 -11.71 5.21 23.54
C ASP A 543 -12.14 3.80 24.03
N MET A 544 -13.34 3.66 24.63
CA MET A 544 -13.87 2.38 25.07
C MET A 544 -14.63 1.64 23.95
N ASP A 545 -15.21 2.35 22.99
CA ASP A 545 -15.93 1.75 21.85
C ASP A 545 -14.99 0.87 21.02
N ASP A 546 -13.76 1.36 20.78
CA ASP A 546 -12.66 0.61 20.16
C ASP A 546 -12.25 -0.66 20.95
N THR A 547 -12.58 -0.76 22.24
CA THR A 547 -12.23 -1.90 23.11
C THR A 547 -13.38 -2.87 23.36
N LEU A 548 -14.60 -2.52 22.98
CA LEU A 548 -15.81 -3.33 23.23
C LEU A 548 -16.10 -4.34 22.10
N ASN A 549 -15.44 -4.21 20.94
CA ASN A 549 -15.52 -5.17 19.83
C ASN A 549 -14.84 -6.52 20.12
N ALA A 550 -14.16 -6.69 21.26
CA ALA A 550 -13.62 -7.97 21.71
C ALA A 550 -14.28 -8.41 23.02
N PHE A 551 -14.96 -9.57 23.01
CA PHE A 551 -15.55 -10.17 24.22
C PHE A 551 -14.45 -10.37 25.29
N PRO A 552 -14.50 -9.71 26.47
CA PRO A 552 -13.41 -9.77 27.42
C PRO A 552 -13.28 -11.19 27.97
N THR A 553 -12.18 -11.88 27.66
CA THR A 553 -11.94 -13.25 28.15
C THR A 553 -11.94 -13.35 29.67
N GLU A 554 -11.64 -12.25 30.35
CA GLU A 554 -11.71 -12.13 31.81
C GLU A 554 -13.15 -12.23 32.35
N LEU A 555 -14.16 -11.81 31.57
CA LEU A 555 -15.57 -11.93 31.89
C LEU A 555 -16.05 -13.38 31.74
N LEU A 556 -15.74 -14.03 30.61
CA LEU A 556 -16.06 -15.44 30.36
C LEU A 556 -15.46 -16.35 31.44
N MET A 557 -14.19 -16.14 31.77
CA MET A 557 -13.53 -16.85 32.88
C MET A 557 -14.23 -16.57 34.22
N SER A 558 -14.73 -15.37 34.47
CA SER A 558 -15.42 -15.06 35.74
C SER A 558 -16.80 -15.72 35.90
N VAL A 559 -17.46 -16.03 34.78
CA VAL A 559 -18.78 -16.65 34.74
C VAL A 559 -18.67 -18.19 34.76
N PHE A 560 -17.77 -18.75 33.95
CA PHE A 560 -17.72 -20.19 33.69
C PHE A 560 -16.62 -20.96 34.46
N ASP A 561 -15.60 -20.32 35.05
CA ASP A 561 -14.65 -20.97 35.99
C ASP A 561 -15.32 -21.14 37.38
N GLU A 562 -16.13 -22.19 37.55
CA GLU A 562 -16.92 -22.41 38.78
C GLU A 562 -16.01 -22.65 40.00
N ASP A 563 -14.84 -23.27 39.77
CA ASP A 563 -13.95 -23.72 40.84
C ASP A 563 -12.77 -22.77 41.16
N GLN A 564 -12.61 -21.72 40.35
CA GLN A 564 -11.65 -20.61 40.45
C GLN A 564 -10.20 -21.06 40.45
N ASP A 565 -9.89 -22.07 39.64
CA ASP A 565 -8.52 -22.58 39.50
C ASP A 565 -7.72 -21.91 38.37
N GLY A 566 -8.38 -21.04 37.58
CA GLY A 566 -7.76 -20.14 36.60
C GLY A 566 -7.76 -20.66 35.17
N GLY A 567 -8.63 -21.63 34.85
CA GLY A 567 -8.91 -22.08 33.49
C GLY A 567 -10.22 -22.86 33.42
N LEU A 568 -10.73 -23.09 32.22
CA LEU A 568 -11.95 -23.87 32.01
C LEU A 568 -11.60 -25.34 31.81
N SER A 569 -12.18 -26.22 32.63
CA SER A 569 -12.18 -27.65 32.33
C SER A 569 -13.11 -27.95 31.15
N LEU A 570 -12.95 -29.11 30.48
CA LEU A 570 -13.82 -29.53 29.36
C LEU A 570 -15.32 -29.41 29.68
N SER A 571 -15.72 -29.68 30.93
CA SER A 571 -17.13 -29.52 31.33
C SER A 571 -17.58 -28.07 31.46
N GLU A 572 -16.71 -27.18 31.91
CA GLU A 572 -17.00 -25.75 32.03
C GLU A 572 -16.98 -25.07 30.65
N PHE A 573 -16.08 -25.52 29.76
CA PHE A 573 -16.06 -25.11 28.35
C PHE A 573 -17.32 -25.57 27.59
N MET A 574 -17.77 -26.81 27.79
CA MET A 574 -19.03 -27.28 27.20
C MET A 574 -20.25 -26.50 27.70
N GLU A 575 -20.28 -26.13 29.00
CA GLU A 575 -21.35 -25.30 29.56
C GLU A 575 -21.32 -23.87 29.02
N MET A 576 -20.13 -23.32 28.76
CA MET A 576 -19.96 -22.03 28.09
C MET A 576 -20.48 -22.05 26.65
N MET A 577 -20.10 -23.07 25.85
CA MET A 577 -20.59 -23.21 24.48
C MET A 577 -22.10 -23.43 24.41
N GLU A 578 -22.65 -24.25 25.32
CA GLU A 578 -24.11 -24.50 25.39
C GLU A 578 -24.90 -23.23 25.74
N GLU A 579 -24.37 -22.32 26.58
CA GLU A 579 -25.04 -21.02 26.85
C GLU A 579 -24.87 -20.01 25.70
N MET A 580 -23.82 -20.10 24.89
CA MET A 580 -23.65 -19.22 23.72
C MET A 580 -24.50 -19.64 22.51
N GLU A 581 -24.91 -20.91 22.42
CA GLU A 581 -25.77 -21.43 21.33
C GLU A 581 -27.28 -21.15 21.54
N GLU A 582 -27.75 -20.71 22.72
CA GLU A 582 -29.20 -20.55 22.99
C GLU A 582 -29.86 -19.31 22.34
N ASP A 583 -29.12 -18.43 21.64
CA ASP A 583 -29.67 -17.18 21.10
C ASP A 583 -30.19 -17.24 19.65
N ASP A 584 -30.07 -18.39 18.96
CA ASP A 584 -30.37 -18.48 17.51
C ASP A 584 -31.58 -19.35 17.13
N HIS A 585 -32.63 -19.34 17.96
CA HIS A 585 -33.86 -20.08 17.69
C HIS A 585 -35.11 -19.20 17.71
N ASP A 586 -35.20 -18.30 16.73
CA ASP A 586 -36.44 -17.58 16.41
C ASP A 586 -37.42 -18.43 15.56
N ASP A 587 -38.56 -18.71 16.20
CA ASP A 587 -39.91 -18.99 15.67
C ASP A 587 -40.03 -19.52 14.22
N HIS A 588 -39.80 -20.82 14.04
CA HIS A 588 -40.46 -21.57 12.96
C HIS A 588 -41.71 -22.27 13.46
N GLY A 589 -42.82 -21.54 13.29
CA GLY A 589 -44.17 -22.00 13.53
C GLY A 589 -44.50 -23.36 12.91
N ASP A 590 -45.28 -24.12 13.68
CA ASP A 590 -45.94 -25.37 13.31
C ASP A 590 -46.44 -25.39 11.84
N ASP A 591 -45.77 -26.13 10.96
CA ASP A 591 -46.40 -26.67 9.75
C ASP A 591 -46.17 -28.19 9.59
N ASP A 592 -47.31 -28.87 9.55
CA ASP A 592 -47.53 -30.30 9.71
C ASP A 592 -47.48 -31.02 8.35
N HIS A 593 -46.38 -31.68 7.96
CA HIS A 593 -46.31 -32.74 6.94
C HIS A 593 -45.04 -33.59 7.20
N GLY A 594 -44.97 -34.92 7.28
CA GLY A 594 -45.87 -36.04 7.02
C GLY A 594 -44.98 -37.25 6.70
N ASP A 595 -45.04 -38.31 7.52
CA ASP A 595 -44.33 -39.60 7.41
C ASP A 595 -43.77 -39.97 6.00
N ASN A 596 -42.45 -40.17 5.88
CA ASN A 596 -41.88 -41.12 4.93
C ASN A 596 -40.46 -41.63 5.32
N ASP A 597 -40.47 -42.73 6.06
CA ASP A 597 -39.54 -43.89 6.05
C ASP A 597 -38.32 -43.84 5.10
N HIS A 598 -37.12 -43.57 5.62
CA HIS A 598 -35.80 -44.09 5.23
C HIS A 598 -34.90 -43.92 6.47
N GLY A 599 -34.49 -44.97 7.20
CA GLY A 599 -33.57 -46.01 6.78
C GLY A 599 -32.30 -45.80 7.62
N ASP A 600 -32.12 -46.60 8.67
CA ASP A 600 -30.92 -46.59 9.51
C ASP A 600 -29.66 -46.75 8.63
N ASP A 601 -28.90 -45.68 8.45
CA ASP A 601 -27.50 -45.72 8.05
C ASP A 601 -26.69 -44.97 9.12
N ASP A 602 -26.26 -45.73 10.14
CA ASP A 602 -25.17 -45.37 11.03
C ASP A 602 -23.90 -45.24 10.16
N ASN A 603 -23.62 -44.04 9.63
CA ASN A 603 -22.29 -43.69 9.14
C ASN A 603 -21.65 -42.76 10.18
N GLY A 604 -20.43 -43.10 10.59
CA GLY A 604 -19.75 -42.54 11.76
C GLY A 604 -19.33 -41.08 11.60
N GLY A 605 -20.31 -40.17 11.62
CA GLY A 605 -20.08 -38.76 11.90
C GLY A 605 -19.71 -38.57 13.37
N MET A 606 -18.79 -37.63 13.63
CA MET A 606 -18.45 -37.21 14.98
C MET A 606 -19.72 -36.71 15.69
N THR A 607 -19.96 -37.19 16.90
CA THR A 607 -21.03 -36.63 17.74
C THR A 607 -20.66 -35.20 18.13
N GLU A 608 -21.65 -34.36 18.41
CA GLU A 608 -21.47 -33.00 18.94
C GLU A 608 -20.49 -32.96 20.14
N ALA A 609 -20.58 -33.97 21.02
CA ALA A 609 -19.64 -34.15 22.12
C ALA A 609 -18.21 -34.50 21.69
N GLU A 610 -18.03 -35.20 20.57
CA GLU A 610 -16.71 -35.47 19.97
C GLU A 610 -16.14 -34.23 19.27
N MET A 611 -17.00 -33.35 18.73
CA MET A 611 -16.61 -32.06 18.15
C MET A 611 -16.19 -31.05 19.23
N MET A 612 -16.97 -30.91 20.30
CA MET A 612 -16.60 -30.07 21.46
C MET A 612 -15.33 -30.56 22.16
N GLU A 613 -15.13 -31.89 22.24
CA GLU A 613 -13.88 -32.45 22.79
C GLU A 613 -12.70 -32.19 21.84
N LEU A 614 -12.91 -32.14 20.52
CA LEU A 614 -11.88 -31.77 19.54
C LEU A 614 -11.51 -30.28 19.67
N MET A 615 -12.49 -29.38 19.71
CA MET A 615 -12.28 -27.93 19.92
C MET A 615 -11.55 -27.65 21.22
N PHE A 616 -11.97 -28.29 22.33
CA PHE A 616 -11.29 -28.15 23.60
C PHE A 616 -9.81 -28.56 23.54
N ASN A 617 -9.51 -29.67 22.87
CA ASN A 617 -8.12 -30.13 22.72
C ASN A 617 -7.29 -29.25 21.75
N MET A 618 -7.96 -28.54 20.82
CA MET A 618 -7.31 -27.60 19.91
C MET A 618 -6.94 -26.30 20.64
N LEU A 619 -7.81 -25.83 21.53
CA LEU A 619 -7.59 -24.65 22.37
C LEU A 619 -6.66 -24.91 23.57
N ASP A 620 -6.61 -26.14 24.10
CA ASP A 620 -5.61 -26.56 25.11
C ASP A 620 -4.23 -26.81 24.46
N VAL A 621 -3.64 -25.75 23.90
CA VAL A 621 -2.35 -25.78 23.19
C VAL A 621 -1.25 -26.33 24.07
N ASN A 622 -1.28 -25.98 25.36
CA ASN A 622 -0.27 -26.41 26.31
C ASN A 622 -0.48 -27.86 26.83
N THR A 623 -1.64 -28.45 26.51
CA THR A 623 -2.09 -29.81 26.82
C THR A 623 -2.11 -30.13 28.32
N ASP A 624 -2.45 -29.17 29.16
CA ASP A 624 -2.57 -29.36 30.61
C ASP A 624 -3.98 -29.75 31.08
N GLY A 625 -4.93 -29.78 30.15
CA GLY A 625 -6.31 -30.22 30.32
C GLY A 625 -7.25 -29.12 30.79
N MET A 626 -6.85 -27.85 30.67
CA MET A 626 -7.64 -26.66 31.01
C MET A 626 -7.40 -25.60 29.94
N ILE A 627 -8.43 -24.84 29.56
CA ILE A 627 -8.28 -23.67 28.68
C ILE A 627 -8.01 -22.46 29.58
N SER A 628 -6.87 -21.82 29.44
CA SER A 628 -6.55 -20.59 30.17
C SER A 628 -7.18 -19.36 29.50
N ALA A 629 -7.24 -18.23 30.21
CA ALA A 629 -7.68 -16.96 29.63
C ALA A 629 -6.83 -16.50 28.42
N ALA A 630 -5.57 -16.94 28.31
CA ALA A 630 -4.76 -16.62 27.14
C ALA A 630 -5.15 -17.49 25.93
N GLU A 631 -5.49 -18.76 26.17
CA GLU A 631 -5.93 -19.70 25.12
C GLU A 631 -7.36 -19.42 24.66
N LEU A 632 -8.21 -18.88 25.54
CA LEU A 632 -9.58 -18.50 25.17
C LEU A 632 -9.65 -17.17 24.40
N ASN A 633 -8.72 -16.23 24.63
CA ASN A 633 -8.65 -14.97 23.87
C ASN A 633 -8.24 -15.19 22.40
N GLU A 634 -7.57 -16.30 22.11
CA GLU A 634 -7.20 -16.73 20.74
C GLU A 634 -8.42 -17.28 19.97
N MET A 635 -9.52 -17.61 20.66
CA MET A 635 -10.79 -18.06 20.06
C MET A 635 -11.72 -16.90 19.68
N THR A 636 -11.74 -15.81 20.46
CA THR A 636 -12.60 -14.65 20.17
C THR A 636 -12.18 -13.84 18.94
N ASP A 637 -10.93 -14.01 18.47
CA ASP A 637 -10.45 -13.48 17.18
C ASP A 637 -10.84 -14.37 15.98
N MET A 638 -11.51 -15.51 16.21
CA MET A 638 -12.00 -16.41 15.15
C MET A 638 -13.49 -16.21 14.83
N GLY A 639 -14.18 -15.29 15.52
CA GLY A 639 -15.64 -15.13 15.43
C GLY A 639 -16.16 -14.21 14.33
N ASP A 640 -15.28 -13.56 13.57
CA ASP A 640 -15.68 -12.60 12.52
C ASP A 640 -15.69 -13.20 11.09
N ASP A 641 -15.37 -14.50 10.92
CA ASP A 641 -15.21 -15.13 9.60
C ASP A 641 -16.19 -16.29 9.30
N ASP A 642 -17.29 -16.44 10.04
CA ASP A 642 -18.25 -17.53 9.83
C ASP A 642 -19.58 -17.04 9.23
N ASP A 643 -19.56 -16.67 7.95
CA ASP A 643 -20.78 -16.61 7.12
C ASP A 643 -20.52 -16.95 5.64
N HIS A 644 -19.69 -17.95 5.35
CA HIS A 644 -19.54 -18.49 3.99
C HIS A 644 -19.60 -20.02 3.94
N ASP A 645 -20.72 -20.60 4.39
CA ASP A 645 -21.15 -21.94 3.96
C ASP A 645 -21.98 -21.82 2.67
N GLY A 646 -21.28 -21.58 1.56
CA GLY A 646 -21.86 -21.36 0.25
C GLY A 646 -21.10 -22.01 -0.89
N HIS A 647 -20.92 -23.34 -0.85
CA HIS A 647 -20.69 -24.20 -2.03
C HIS A 647 -19.86 -23.61 -3.20
N ASP A 648 -18.53 -23.68 -3.09
CA ASP A 648 -17.65 -23.71 -4.27
C ASP A 648 -16.86 -25.04 -4.29
N GLU A 649 -17.58 -26.13 -4.61
CA GLU A 649 -16.96 -27.19 -5.38
C GLU A 649 -17.08 -26.79 -6.84
N ASP A 650 -16.14 -25.99 -7.37
CA ASP A 650 -15.75 -25.91 -8.80
C ASP A 650 -14.71 -24.78 -9.00
N GLY A 651 -13.49 -25.00 -8.49
CA GLY A 651 -12.37 -24.06 -8.63
C GLY A 651 -11.03 -24.76 -8.44
N HIS A 652 -10.85 -25.94 -9.05
CA HIS A 652 -9.52 -26.52 -9.17
C HIS A 652 -8.74 -25.75 -10.23
N ASP A 653 -8.10 -24.66 -9.82
CA ASP A 653 -7.08 -24.03 -10.64
C ASP A 653 -5.94 -25.02 -10.92
N ASP A 654 -5.66 -25.17 -12.20
CA ASP A 654 -4.63 -26.01 -12.80
C ASP A 654 -3.22 -25.45 -12.49
N HIS A 655 -2.87 -25.33 -11.20
CA HIS A 655 -1.50 -25.12 -10.76
C HIS A 655 -0.74 -26.44 -10.82
N GLY A 656 -0.53 -26.94 -12.04
CA GLY A 656 0.31 -28.10 -12.31
C GLY A 656 1.70 -27.97 -11.65
N ASP A 657 2.07 -28.97 -10.85
CA ASP A 657 3.41 -29.26 -10.30
C ASP A 657 4.20 -28.13 -9.58
N LYS A 658 3.65 -26.91 -9.41
CA LYS A 658 4.33 -25.80 -8.73
C LYS A 658 4.19 -25.90 -7.21
N LEU A 659 5.29 -25.65 -6.50
CA LEU A 659 5.27 -25.40 -5.06
C LEU A 659 4.71 -24.01 -4.83
N VAL A 660 3.68 -23.91 -4.00
CA VAL A 660 3.08 -22.64 -3.56
C VAL A 660 3.35 -22.48 -2.07
N GLY A 661 3.61 -21.26 -1.62
CA GLY A 661 3.83 -20.96 -0.22
C GLY A 661 3.48 -19.52 0.12
N HIS A 662 2.86 -19.34 1.28
CA HIS A 662 2.30 -18.06 1.72
C HIS A 662 3.05 -17.51 2.95
N ALA A 663 3.09 -16.19 3.06
CA ALA A 663 3.57 -15.47 4.24
C ALA A 663 2.85 -14.13 4.40
N MET A 664 2.92 -13.55 5.59
CA MET A 664 2.47 -12.19 5.86
C MET A 664 3.68 -11.25 5.84
N LEU A 665 3.66 -10.23 5.00
CA LEU A 665 4.67 -9.17 4.98
C LEU A 665 4.20 -8.00 5.84
N ASN A 666 4.90 -7.73 6.93
CA ASN A 666 4.61 -6.60 7.80
C ASN A 666 5.43 -5.37 7.36
N VAL A 667 4.72 -4.37 6.83
CA VAL A 667 5.24 -3.08 6.38
C VAL A 667 4.96 -2.04 7.46
N LEU A 668 6.02 -1.49 8.04
CA LEU A 668 5.88 -0.57 9.19
C LEU A 668 5.73 0.90 8.84
N ALA A 669 5.94 1.26 7.57
CA ALA A 669 5.85 2.65 7.13
C ALA A 669 5.72 2.69 5.61
N GLU A 670 4.75 3.45 5.11
CA GLU A 670 4.50 3.64 3.69
C GLU A 670 5.76 4.03 2.90
N GLY A 671 5.96 3.43 1.73
CA GLY A 671 6.96 3.84 0.75
C GLY A 671 7.43 2.70 -0.15
N ASP A 672 8.53 2.91 -0.86
CA ASP A 672 9.01 1.94 -1.84
C ASP A 672 9.88 0.86 -1.18
N TYR A 673 9.63 -0.41 -1.50
CA TYR A 673 10.35 -1.56 -0.99
C TYR A 673 10.91 -2.40 -2.14
N GLY A 674 12.21 -2.69 -2.07
CA GLY A 674 12.88 -3.59 -3.00
C GLY A 674 13.00 -5.00 -2.45
N PHE A 675 12.65 -5.99 -3.27
CA PHE A 675 12.68 -7.41 -2.98
C PHE A 675 13.67 -8.11 -3.90
N ALA A 676 14.79 -8.59 -3.34
CA ALA A 676 15.83 -9.31 -4.06
C ALA A 676 15.69 -10.82 -3.86
N MET A 677 15.51 -11.57 -4.95
CA MET A 677 15.30 -13.02 -4.92
C MET A 677 15.79 -13.72 -6.20
N PRO A 678 15.91 -15.07 -6.23
CA PRO A 678 16.26 -15.80 -7.45
C PRO A 678 15.19 -15.66 -8.54
N SER A 679 15.60 -15.64 -9.80
CA SER A 679 14.74 -15.40 -10.97
C SER A 679 13.77 -16.54 -11.30
N ASN A 680 13.75 -17.61 -10.51
CA ASN A 680 12.90 -18.78 -10.68
C ASN A 680 11.91 -18.96 -9.51
N ILE A 681 11.74 -17.89 -8.73
CA ILE A 681 10.66 -17.71 -7.78
C ILE A 681 9.72 -16.66 -8.39
N GLU A 682 8.46 -17.00 -8.51
CA GLU A 682 7.38 -16.05 -8.80
C GLU A 682 6.90 -15.48 -7.44
N PHE A 683 6.62 -14.18 -7.39
CA PHE A 683 6.30 -13.43 -6.17
C PHE A 683 5.15 -12.47 -6.45
N TYR A 684 4.12 -12.56 -5.62
CA TYR A 684 2.92 -11.72 -5.71
C TYR A 684 2.59 -11.15 -4.34
N ILE A 685 2.16 -9.89 -4.31
CA ILE A 685 1.57 -9.28 -3.12
C ILE A 685 0.07 -9.27 -3.37
N VAL A 686 -0.68 -10.09 -2.63
CA VAL A 686 -2.13 -10.20 -2.76
C VAL A 686 -2.75 -9.07 -1.96
N MET A 687 -3.60 -8.26 -2.59
CA MET A 687 -4.40 -7.28 -1.85
C MET A 687 -5.35 -8.07 -0.93
N ALA A 688 -5.42 -7.68 0.35
CA ALA A 688 -6.53 -8.11 1.18
C ALA A 688 -7.80 -7.60 0.49
N GLU A 689 -8.78 -8.47 0.23
CA GLU A 689 -10.05 -8.07 -0.35
C GLU A 689 -10.62 -6.92 0.49
N GLY A 690 -10.77 -5.75 -0.13
CA GLY A 690 -11.58 -4.68 0.42
C GLY A 690 -12.99 -5.23 0.59
N GLY A 691 -13.57 -5.03 1.76
CA GLY A 691 -14.94 -5.42 2.06
C GLY A 691 -15.87 -4.99 0.93
N HIS A 692 -16.40 -5.98 0.21
CA HIS A 692 -17.49 -5.78 -0.72
C HIS A 692 -18.76 -5.61 0.12
N ASP A 693 -19.27 -4.37 0.16
CA ASP A 693 -20.62 -4.09 0.65
C ASP A 693 -21.64 -4.89 -0.20
N ASP A 694 -22.24 -5.90 0.44
CA ASP A 694 -23.38 -6.63 -0.07
C ASP A 694 -24.55 -5.68 -0.31
N HIS A 695 -24.73 -5.30 -1.57
CA HIS A 695 -26.01 -4.77 -2.04
C HIS A 695 -26.98 -5.90 -2.30
N ASP A 696 -27.66 -6.34 -1.25
CA ASP A 696 -28.90 -7.09 -1.38
C ASP A 696 -30.01 -6.47 -0.53
N ASP A 697 -30.70 -5.47 -1.09
CA ASP A 697 -32.06 -5.19 -0.67
C ASP A 697 -32.97 -4.86 -1.86
N HIS A 698 -33.42 -5.93 -2.50
CA HIS A 698 -34.62 -5.91 -3.31
C HIS A 698 -35.87 -5.77 -2.42
N SER A 699 -36.38 -4.55 -2.25
CA SER A 699 -37.81 -4.39 -2.00
C SER A 699 -38.42 -3.07 -2.50
N GLY A 700 -39.44 -3.19 -3.37
CA GLY A 700 -40.49 -2.18 -3.49
C GLY A 700 -40.70 -1.53 -4.85
N HIS A 701 -41.44 -2.22 -5.73
CA HIS A 701 -42.22 -1.57 -6.78
C HIS A 701 -43.12 -0.45 -6.20
N ASP A 702 -43.11 0.75 -6.79
CA ASP A 702 -44.28 1.32 -7.49
C ASP A 702 -44.04 2.75 -8.03
N ASP A 703 -44.68 3.00 -9.17
CA ASP A 703 -45.12 4.28 -9.74
C ASP A 703 -44.15 5.16 -10.57
N HIS A 704 -44.31 4.98 -11.89
CA HIS A 704 -44.12 5.98 -12.94
C HIS A 704 -44.61 7.40 -12.57
N ASP A 705 -43.84 8.42 -12.96
CA ASP A 705 -44.41 9.53 -13.74
C ASP A 705 -43.33 10.27 -14.54
N ALA A 706 -43.55 10.33 -15.84
CA ALA A 706 -42.73 11.00 -16.83
C ALA A 706 -43.01 12.50 -16.85
N HIS A 707 -41.95 13.33 -16.84
CA HIS A 707 -41.98 14.66 -17.46
C HIS A 707 -40.58 15.09 -17.89
N GLY A 708 -40.33 15.04 -19.21
CA GLY A 708 -39.22 15.75 -19.81
C GLY A 708 -39.52 17.24 -19.97
N ASP A 709 -38.45 18.02 -20.10
CA ASP A 709 -38.40 19.12 -21.07
C ASP A 709 -36.93 19.43 -21.39
N GLU A 710 -36.73 19.73 -22.67
CA GLU A 710 -35.52 20.14 -23.36
C GLU A 710 -34.95 21.45 -22.78
N ASP A 711 -33.62 21.65 -22.76
CA ASP A 711 -33.02 22.85 -23.34
C ASP A 711 -31.51 22.69 -23.60
N VAL A 712 -31.15 23.10 -24.82
CA VAL A 712 -29.82 23.12 -25.44
C VAL A 712 -29.13 24.44 -25.08
N ASP A 713 -27.84 24.45 -24.76
CA ASP A 713 -26.94 25.51 -25.26
C ASP A 713 -25.44 25.13 -25.19
N ASP A 714 -24.87 25.06 -26.40
CA ASP A 714 -23.48 25.19 -26.84
C ASP A 714 -22.70 26.28 -26.08
N HIS A 715 -21.50 25.98 -25.57
CA HIS A 715 -20.28 26.78 -25.75
C HIS A 715 -19.01 26.03 -25.33
N GLY A 716 -18.12 25.79 -26.30
CA GLY A 716 -16.75 25.35 -26.04
C GLY A 716 -15.84 26.46 -25.51
N ASP A 717 -14.86 26.06 -24.70
CA ASP A 717 -13.61 26.80 -24.48
C ASP A 717 -12.45 25.81 -24.39
N GLU A 718 -11.33 26.17 -25.00
CA GLU A 718 -10.13 25.34 -25.11
C GLU A 718 -9.28 25.46 -23.83
N GLY A 719 -9.27 24.40 -23.02
CA GLY A 719 -8.38 24.22 -21.88
C GLY A 719 -7.03 23.64 -22.31
N ASN A 720 -5.96 24.41 -22.10
CA ASN A 720 -4.58 23.95 -22.17
C ASN A 720 -4.23 23.39 -20.79
N HIS A 721 -4.32 22.06 -20.61
CA HIS A 721 -3.83 21.37 -19.43
C HIS A 721 -2.30 21.48 -19.36
N THR A 722 -1.81 21.97 -18.24
CA THR A 722 -0.43 21.76 -17.79
C THR A 722 -0.56 20.86 -16.58
N ASP A 723 -0.04 19.65 -16.71
CA ASP A 723 0.06 18.66 -15.65
C ASP A 723 0.74 19.32 -14.44
N GLU A 724 0.04 19.35 -13.31
CA GLU A 724 0.64 19.73 -12.02
C GLU A 724 1.48 18.53 -11.59
N GLU A 725 2.80 18.73 -11.47
CA GLU A 725 3.69 17.67 -11.02
C GLU A 725 3.38 17.35 -9.55
N GLU A 726 3.01 16.10 -9.33
CA GLU A 726 2.86 15.45 -8.04
C GLU A 726 4.16 15.51 -7.23
N GLY A 727 4.06 15.39 -5.91
CA GLY A 727 5.19 15.53 -4.98
C GLY A 727 6.39 14.69 -5.41
N ALA A 728 7.47 15.36 -5.83
CA ALA A 728 8.63 14.66 -6.38
C ALA A 728 9.33 13.83 -5.29
N ASP A 729 9.28 12.51 -5.43
CA ASP A 729 10.21 11.60 -4.77
C ASP A 729 11.65 12.03 -5.07
N LEU A 730 12.49 12.11 -4.04
CA LEU A 730 13.89 12.47 -4.24
C LEU A 730 14.59 11.29 -4.87
N SER A 731 14.86 11.36 -6.17
CA SER A 731 15.56 10.29 -6.89
C SER A 731 17.04 10.11 -6.48
N PHE A 732 17.61 11.08 -5.76
CA PHE A 732 19.02 11.10 -5.34
C PHE A 732 19.22 11.62 -3.92
N ASP A 733 20.23 11.10 -3.22
CA ASP A 733 20.74 11.76 -2.01
C ASP A 733 21.31 13.13 -2.39
N THR A 734 20.73 14.16 -1.78
CA THR A 734 21.07 15.57 -2.01
C THR A 734 22.25 16.04 -1.16
N HIS A 735 22.58 15.34 -0.07
CA HIS A 735 23.49 15.77 1.01
C HIS A 735 24.99 15.77 0.69
N SER A 736 25.32 15.94 -0.59
CA SER A 736 26.68 16.00 -1.13
C SER A 736 27.58 17.06 -0.46
N TRP A 737 27.02 18.09 0.16
CA TRP A 737 27.81 19.12 0.86
C TRP A 737 28.44 18.63 2.16
N LEU A 738 27.98 17.51 2.73
CA LEU A 738 28.61 16.87 3.88
C LEU A 738 29.89 16.11 3.51
N ASP A 739 30.16 15.98 2.21
CA ASP A 739 31.44 15.57 1.69
C ASP A 739 32.30 16.80 1.29
N PRO A 740 33.41 17.09 2.02
CA PRO A 740 34.31 18.20 1.71
C PRO A 740 34.87 18.19 0.27
N VAL A 741 35.01 17.03 -0.36
CA VAL A 741 35.54 16.91 -1.73
C VAL A 741 34.48 17.30 -2.76
N ALA A 742 33.25 16.83 -2.59
CA ALA A 742 32.10 17.26 -3.39
C ALA A 742 31.83 18.76 -3.21
N PHE A 743 31.77 19.23 -1.96
CA PHE A 743 31.55 20.65 -1.65
C PHE A 743 32.62 21.55 -2.28
N LYS A 744 33.86 21.07 -2.39
CA LYS A 744 34.95 21.79 -3.08
C LYS A 744 34.70 21.94 -4.59
N GLU A 745 34.03 21.01 -5.26
CA GLU A 745 33.64 21.19 -6.66
C GLU A 745 32.51 22.23 -6.79
N GLN A 746 31.56 22.23 -5.85
CA GLN A 746 30.51 23.25 -5.77
C GLN A 746 31.11 24.66 -5.61
N VAL A 747 32.19 24.82 -4.82
CA VAL A 747 32.93 26.09 -4.69
C VAL A 747 33.44 26.57 -6.06
N LYS A 748 33.95 25.67 -6.91
CA LYS A 748 34.48 26.04 -8.22
C LYS A 748 33.38 26.48 -9.18
N LEU A 749 32.22 25.82 -9.13
CA LEU A 749 31.05 26.17 -9.92
C LEU A 749 30.57 27.58 -9.55
N VAL A 750 30.32 27.82 -8.25
CA VAL A 750 29.86 29.12 -7.74
C VAL A 750 30.89 30.21 -8.02
N LEU A 751 32.19 29.94 -7.85
CA LEU A 751 33.24 30.89 -8.21
C LEU A 751 33.18 31.28 -9.69
N ALA A 752 33.02 30.31 -10.59
CA ALA A 752 32.96 30.57 -12.02
C ALA A 752 31.78 31.49 -12.38
N THR A 753 30.61 31.25 -11.78
CA THR A 753 29.42 32.10 -11.91
C THR A 753 29.67 33.51 -11.38
N LEU A 754 30.19 33.64 -10.15
CA LEU A 754 30.42 34.94 -9.52
C LEU A 754 31.46 35.77 -10.27
N VAL A 755 32.50 35.15 -10.83
CA VAL A 755 33.51 35.84 -11.64
C VAL A 755 32.96 36.27 -13.00
N ALA A 756 32.02 35.52 -13.57
CA ALA A 756 31.34 35.89 -14.81
C ALA A 756 30.45 37.13 -14.60
N GLU A 757 29.68 37.15 -13.51
CA GLU A 757 28.76 38.26 -13.19
C GLU A 757 29.46 39.49 -12.61
N TYR A 758 30.53 39.27 -11.82
CA TYR A 758 31.31 40.33 -11.19
C TYR A 758 32.81 40.28 -11.56
N PRO A 759 33.19 40.52 -12.83
CA PRO A 759 34.60 40.42 -13.27
C PRO A 759 35.56 41.38 -12.57
N SER A 760 35.07 42.47 -11.97
CA SER A 760 35.90 43.41 -11.20
C SER A 760 36.36 42.82 -9.85
N MET A 761 35.68 41.78 -9.36
CA MET A 761 35.95 41.09 -8.10
C MET A 761 36.74 39.78 -8.26
N ASP A 762 37.03 39.37 -9.50
CA ASP A 762 37.71 38.11 -9.86
C ASP A 762 38.87 37.75 -8.92
N SER A 763 39.86 38.65 -8.81
CA SER A 763 41.04 38.37 -7.98
C SER A 763 40.69 38.13 -6.51
N LYS A 764 39.69 38.82 -5.96
CA LYS A 764 39.30 38.68 -4.55
C LYS A 764 38.47 37.41 -4.33
N PHE A 765 37.51 37.16 -5.20
CA PHE A 765 36.69 35.95 -5.14
C PHE A 765 37.54 34.69 -5.33
N THR A 766 38.47 34.71 -6.28
CA THR A 766 39.43 33.62 -6.49
C THR A 766 40.33 33.42 -5.26
N ASP A 767 40.91 34.48 -4.69
CA ASP A 767 41.75 34.37 -3.49
C ASP A 767 40.97 33.77 -2.30
N ASN A 768 39.72 34.21 -2.08
CA ASN A 768 38.84 33.71 -1.02
C ASN A 768 38.45 32.24 -1.25
N ALA A 769 38.05 31.88 -2.47
CA ALA A 769 37.69 30.52 -2.84
C ALA A 769 38.87 29.57 -2.66
N GLU A 770 40.10 29.97 -3.04
CA GLU A 770 41.31 29.17 -2.81
C GLU A 770 41.57 28.92 -1.31
N GLU A 771 41.32 29.90 -0.44
CA GLU A 771 41.44 29.74 1.01
C GLU A 771 40.39 28.78 1.58
N PHE A 772 39.14 28.89 1.11
CA PHE A 772 38.07 28.00 1.54
C PHE A 772 38.27 26.56 1.05
N MET A 773 38.63 26.37 -0.23
CA MET A 773 38.97 25.05 -0.77
C MET A 773 40.14 24.38 -0.02
N ALA A 774 41.13 25.16 0.44
CA ALA A 774 42.21 24.63 1.27
C ALA A 774 41.74 24.19 2.67
N THR A 775 40.66 24.80 3.18
CA THR A 775 40.00 24.38 4.43
C THR A 775 39.28 23.04 4.22
N LEU A 776 38.58 22.89 3.10
CA LEU A 776 37.93 21.62 2.70
C LEU A 776 38.95 20.49 2.50
N ASP A 777 40.08 20.76 1.85
CA ASP A 777 41.19 19.79 1.73
C ASP A 777 41.72 19.35 3.11
N GLY A 778 41.76 20.26 4.07
CA GLY A 778 42.17 19.96 5.45
C GLY A 778 41.15 19.11 6.20
N LEU A 779 39.85 19.33 5.97
CA LEU A 779 38.77 18.50 6.53
C LEU A 779 38.83 17.09 5.94
N ASP A 780 38.90 16.94 4.61
CA ASP A 780 39.03 15.63 3.95
C ASP A 780 40.24 14.84 4.46
N GLU A 781 41.43 15.47 4.52
CA GLU A 781 42.64 14.80 5.04
C GLU A 781 42.43 14.32 6.49
N LYS A 782 41.69 15.09 7.29
CA LYS A 782 41.40 14.77 8.70
C LYS A 782 40.43 13.59 8.84
N PHE A 783 39.32 13.60 8.09
CA PHE A 783 38.36 12.50 8.04
C PHE A 783 39.03 11.22 7.48
N SER A 784 39.68 11.30 6.32
CA SER A 784 40.37 10.17 5.69
C SER A 784 41.47 9.57 6.57
N SER A 785 42.28 10.42 7.22
CA SER A 785 43.36 9.93 8.09
C SER A 785 42.84 9.21 9.34
N THR A 786 41.67 9.61 9.85
CA THR A 786 41.08 9.03 11.06
C THR A 786 40.24 7.80 10.75
N PHE A 787 39.33 7.89 9.77
CA PHE A 787 38.34 6.86 9.49
C PHE A 787 38.83 5.85 8.45
N VAL A 788 39.51 6.26 7.38
CA VAL A 788 39.96 5.31 6.33
C VAL A 788 41.28 4.65 6.69
N THR A 789 42.30 5.44 7.02
CA THR A 789 43.67 4.93 7.23
C THR A 789 44.03 4.69 8.70
N GLY A 790 43.20 5.18 9.63
CA GLY A 790 43.42 5.07 11.08
C GLY A 790 43.23 3.63 11.57
N THR A 791 44.10 3.19 12.50
CA THR A 791 44.17 1.77 12.92
C THR A 791 43.30 1.36 14.12
N SER A 792 42.33 2.15 14.58
CA SER A 792 41.53 1.76 15.76
C SER A 792 40.31 2.65 16.02
N CYS A 793 39.25 2.52 15.22
CA CYS A 793 37.90 2.81 15.72
C CYS A 793 37.32 1.52 16.32
N SER A 794 36.49 1.64 17.36
CA SER A 794 35.85 0.47 17.98
C SER A 794 34.74 -0.10 17.11
N THR A 795 34.14 0.74 16.28
CA THR A 795 33.12 0.38 15.28
C THR A 795 33.21 1.33 14.09
N LYS A 796 32.56 0.96 12.98
CA LYS A 796 32.29 1.80 11.81
C LYS A 796 30.83 2.20 11.68
N LYS A 797 29.95 1.55 12.44
CA LYS A 797 28.52 1.80 12.47
C LYS A 797 28.19 3.05 13.28
N VAL A 798 27.35 3.91 12.72
CA VAL A 798 26.90 5.19 13.26
C VAL A 798 25.38 5.15 13.31
N ALA A 799 24.77 5.18 14.50
CA ALA A 799 23.33 5.31 14.61
C ALA A 799 22.93 6.79 14.57
N ALA A 800 22.06 7.21 13.66
CA ALA A 800 21.60 8.60 13.50
C ALA A 800 20.07 8.71 13.33
N ASN A 801 19.46 9.86 13.59
CA ASN A 801 18.03 10.05 13.34
C ASN A 801 17.72 10.24 11.83
N HIS A 802 18.50 11.06 11.13
CA HIS A 802 18.24 11.44 9.74
C HIS A 802 19.27 10.81 8.78
N ASN A 803 18.81 10.30 7.63
CA ASN A 803 19.64 9.70 6.58
C ASN A 803 20.25 10.73 5.61
N ALA A 804 21.08 11.63 6.16
CA ALA A 804 21.74 12.68 5.40
C ALA A 804 23.21 12.37 5.03
N TYR A 805 23.71 11.16 5.30
CA TYR A 805 25.16 10.94 5.44
C TYR A 805 25.79 10.01 4.41
N SER A 806 25.09 9.66 3.32
CA SER A 806 25.55 8.64 2.35
C SER A 806 26.84 9.01 1.64
N TYR A 807 27.02 10.27 1.23
CA TYR A 807 28.30 10.73 0.66
C TYR A 807 29.47 10.60 1.63
N MET A 808 29.22 10.85 2.92
CA MET A 808 30.22 10.70 3.98
C MET A 808 30.50 9.23 4.26
N SER A 809 29.48 8.38 4.25
CA SER A 809 29.55 6.92 4.33
C SER A 809 30.50 6.37 3.27
N GLN A 810 30.20 6.63 1.98
CA GLN A 810 30.99 6.12 0.87
C GLN A 810 32.43 6.63 0.88
N ARG A 811 32.65 7.93 1.14
CA ARG A 811 34.01 8.49 1.08
C ARG A 811 34.92 7.98 2.20
N TYR A 812 34.38 7.79 3.40
CA TYR A 812 35.19 7.51 4.58
C TYR A 812 35.03 6.09 5.16
N GLY A 813 34.18 5.26 4.56
CA GLY A 813 33.89 3.91 5.03
C GLY A 813 33.31 3.94 6.44
N LEU A 814 32.25 4.72 6.60
CA LEU A 814 31.38 4.72 7.78
C LEU A 814 30.08 4.06 7.36
N GLU A 815 29.43 3.33 8.26
CA GLU A 815 28.16 2.66 7.99
C GLU A 815 27.09 3.39 8.81
N PHE A 816 26.10 4.01 8.16
CA PHE A 816 25.03 4.70 8.88
C PHE A 816 23.85 3.76 9.07
N VAL A 817 23.31 3.80 10.27
CA VAL A 817 22.11 3.10 10.67
C VAL A 817 21.14 4.19 11.11
N THR A 818 20.02 4.37 10.43
CA THR A 818 19.09 5.46 10.74
C THR A 818 17.82 4.94 11.37
N VAL A 819 17.27 5.74 12.30
CA VAL A 819 15.98 5.42 12.98
C VAL A 819 14.82 5.68 12.06
N HIS A 820 14.93 6.76 11.31
CA HIS A 820 13.97 7.15 10.31
C HIS A 820 14.51 6.74 8.95
N GLY A 821 13.60 6.59 7.99
CA GLY A 821 13.91 6.79 6.58
C GLY A 821 14.39 8.24 6.35
N LEU A 822 13.92 8.89 5.30
CA LEU A 822 14.36 10.27 5.03
C LEU A 822 13.69 11.33 5.90
N ASP A 823 12.54 11.06 6.53
CA ASP A 823 11.82 12.08 7.30
C ASP A 823 12.49 12.37 8.66
N PRO A 824 13.04 13.59 8.87
CA PRO A 824 13.69 13.97 10.11
C PRO A 824 12.73 14.44 11.23
N GLU A 825 11.43 14.63 10.95
CA GLU A 825 10.50 15.33 11.83
C GLU A 825 9.30 14.48 12.33
N GLY A 826 9.00 13.32 11.73
CA GLY A 826 8.01 12.36 12.26
C GLY A 826 8.40 11.76 13.62
N GLU A 827 7.43 11.55 14.52
CA GLU A 827 7.69 10.78 15.75
C GLU A 827 7.96 9.31 15.37
N PRO A 828 9.07 8.70 15.84
CA PRO A 828 9.36 7.32 15.50
C PRO A 828 8.32 6.39 16.12
N THR A 829 7.83 5.42 15.34
CA THR A 829 6.88 4.42 15.84
C THR A 829 7.53 3.59 16.95
N ALA A 830 6.71 2.92 17.76
CA ALA A 830 7.22 2.02 18.79
C ALA A 830 8.10 0.90 18.19
N ALA A 831 7.76 0.43 16.99
CA ALA A 831 8.50 -0.59 16.28
C ALA A 831 9.86 -0.07 15.76
N ASP A 832 9.92 1.14 15.21
CA ASP A 832 11.19 1.76 14.77
C ASP A 832 12.15 1.96 15.95
N ILE A 833 11.61 2.38 17.10
CA ILE A 833 12.38 2.50 18.33
C ILE A 833 12.97 1.14 18.71
N ILE A 834 12.19 0.05 18.67
CA ILE A 834 12.66 -1.29 19.02
C ILE A 834 13.77 -1.75 18.05
N LYS A 835 13.57 -1.61 16.74
CA LYS A 835 14.58 -1.97 15.72
C LYS A 835 15.91 -1.28 15.96
N VAL A 836 15.86 0.02 16.18
CA VAL A 836 17.06 0.82 16.45
C VAL A 836 17.71 0.42 17.75
N VAL A 837 16.91 0.18 18.79
CA VAL A 837 17.41 -0.30 20.08
C VAL A 837 18.14 -1.63 19.91
N ASP A 838 17.58 -2.55 19.14
CA ASP A 838 18.18 -3.86 18.83
C ASP A 838 19.46 -3.70 18.03
N GLN A 839 19.45 -2.93 16.95
CA GLN A 839 20.67 -2.66 16.17
C GLN A 839 21.74 -1.94 17.01
N ILE A 840 21.36 -1.02 17.91
CA ILE A 840 22.29 -0.38 18.85
C ILE A 840 22.91 -1.42 19.79
N ASN A 841 22.09 -2.32 20.34
CA ASN A 841 22.52 -3.35 21.29
C ASN A 841 23.41 -4.41 20.61
N GLU A 842 22.98 -4.95 19.47
CA GLU A 842 23.68 -5.99 18.70
C GLU A 842 25.03 -5.49 18.19
N ASN A 843 25.05 -4.29 17.58
CA ASN A 843 26.26 -3.71 17.04
C ASN A 843 27.14 -3.03 18.10
N GLY A 844 26.69 -3.00 19.36
CA GLY A 844 27.40 -2.38 20.47
C GLY A 844 27.64 -0.89 20.26
N ILE A 845 26.69 -0.20 19.61
CA ILE A 845 26.74 1.23 19.35
C ILE A 845 26.54 1.95 20.69
N THR A 846 27.38 2.93 20.99
CA THR A 846 27.36 3.63 22.30
C THR A 846 26.91 5.08 22.21
N VAL A 847 26.78 5.58 20.99
CA VAL A 847 26.42 6.96 20.70
C VAL A 847 25.36 6.97 19.60
N PHE A 848 24.27 7.67 19.87
CA PHE A 848 23.19 7.94 18.95
C PHE A 848 23.26 9.41 18.53
N PHE A 849 23.20 9.68 17.23
CA PHE A 849 23.37 11.02 16.68
C PHE A 849 22.02 11.60 16.27
N ILE A 850 21.73 12.82 16.71
CA ILE A 850 20.55 13.58 16.28
C ILE A 850 20.96 14.85 15.55
N GLU A 851 20.06 15.43 14.78
CA GLU A 851 20.29 16.74 14.18
C GLU A 851 20.22 17.87 15.22
N GLU A 852 20.71 19.05 14.84
CA GLU A 852 20.78 20.18 15.76
C GLU A 852 19.41 20.60 16.30
N TYR A 853 18.36 20.47 15.48
CA TYR A 853 17.02 20.95 15.79
C TYR A 853 16.09 19.90 16.40
N THR A 854 16.41 18.61 16.24
CA THR A 854 15.71 17.51 16.89
C THR A 854 15.74 17.65 18.42
N SER A 855 14.56 17.48 19.04
CA SER A 855 14.46 17.48 20.51
C SER A 855 15.10 16.21 21.07
N THR A 856 15.88 16.33 22.15
CA THR A 856 16.39 15.14 22.85
C THR A 856 15.28 14.33 23.51
N ASP A 857 14.12 14.94 23.76
CA ASP A 857 12.96 14.26 24.34
C ASP A 857 12.34 13.27 23.34
N ALA A 858 12.40 13.58 22.02
CA ALA A 858 11.88 12.71 20.96
C ALA A 858 12.62 11.37 20.86
N VAL A 859 13.86 11.30 21.35
CA VAL A 859 14.70 10.10 21.29
C VAL A 859 14.94 9.50 22.68
N GLN A 860 14.20 9.96 23.69
CA GLN A 860 14.39 9.57 25.08
C GLN A 860 14.00 8.10 25.31
N SER A 861 12.99 7.59 24.59
CA SER A 861 12.59 6.18 24.58
C SER A 861 13.76 5.27 24.18
N ILE A 862 14.47 5.59 23.09
CA ILE A 862 15.66 4.87 22.61
C ILE A 862 16.76 4.86 23.69
N VAL A 863 16.97 5.99 24.36
CA VAL A 863 17.95 6.08 25.46
C VAL A 863 17.56 5.18 26.64
N GLU A 864 16.29 5.13 27.00
CA GLU A 864 15.81 4.33 28.13
C GLU A 864 15.84 2.83 27.84
N GLN A 865 15.44 2.42 26.65
CA GLN A 865 15.40 1.02 26.23
C GLN A 865 16.80 0.42 26.00
N THR A 866 17.81 1.24 25.69
CA THR A 866 19.22 0.80 25.58
C THR A 866 19.94 0.65 26.94
N ILE A 867 19.27 0.90 28.07
CA ILE A 867 19.86 0.72 29.40
C ILE A 867 20.14 -0.77 29.67
N SER A 868 21.41 -1.11 29.75
CA SER A 868 21.86 -2.48 30.03
C SER A 868 23.00 -2.54 31.05
N ASP A 869 23.38 -3.75 31.47
CA ASP A 869 24.56 -3.98 32.32
C ASP A 869 25.86 -3.43 31.69
N THR A 870 25.92 -3.35 30.36
CA THR A 870 27.06 -2.81 29.61
C THR A 870 26.95 -1.31 29.33
N MET A 871 25.74 -0.77 29.35
CA MET A 871 25.40 0.62 29.08
C MET A 871 24.42 1.18 30.14
N PRO A 872 24.89 1.43 31.37
CA PRO A 872 24.01 1.70 32.53
C PRO A 872 23.30 3.07 32.49
N THR A 873 23.57 3.88 31.47
CA THR A 873 22.95 5.19 31.24
C THR A 873 22.21 5.26 29.91
N GLY A 874 22.08 4.13 29.20
CA GLY A 874 21.59 4.12 27.83
C GLY A 874 22.60 4.72 26.85
N VAL A 875 22.18 4.75 25.58
CA VAL A 875 22.98 5.32 24.48
C VAL A 875 23.22 6.81 24.73
N THR A 876 24.44 7.28 24.42
CA THR A 876 24.76 8.70 24.59
C THR A 876 24.30 9.48 23.36
N VAL A 877 23.44 10.48 23.55
CA VAL A 877 23.01 11.36 22.45
C VAL A 877 24.08 12.41 22.14
N LYS A 878 24.38 12.60 20.84
CA LYS A 878 25.25 13.65 20.30
C LYS A 878 24.64 14.26 19.04
N TYR A 879 25.24 15.35 18.56
CA TYR A 879 24.79 16.00 17.34
C TYR A 879 25.61 15.60 16.11
N LEU A 880 24.92 15.39 14.99
CA LEU A 880 25.47 15.55 13.65
C LEU A 880 24.74 16.68 12.94
N TYR A 881 25.50 17.62 12.40
CA TYR A 881 24.98 18.82 11.77
C TYR A 881 24.83 18.57 10.26
N THR A 882 23.60 18.62 9.75
CA THR A 882 23.26 18.58 8.32
C THR A 882 23.49 19.93 7.66
N MET A 883 23.35 21.04 8.37
CA MET A 883 23.63 22.40 7.88
C MET A 883 22.70 22.88 6.75
N GLU A 884 21.51 22.30 6.61
CA GLU A 884 20.43 22.87 5.80
C GLU A 884 19.91 24.17 6.40
N MET A 885 19.75 24.19 7.72
CA MET A 885 19.35 25.35 8.49
C MET A 885 20.54 26.08 9.11
N ALA A 886 20.35 27.37 9.40
CA ALA A 886 21.35 28.17 10.10
C ALA A 886 21.58 27.62 11.52
N PRO A 887 22.81 27.67 12.06
CA PRO A 887 23.13 27.08 13.36
C PRO A 887 22.52 27.88 14.51
N LYS A 888 22.21 27.20 15.63
CA LYS A 888 21.72 27.85 16.85
C LYS A 888 22.76 28.81 17.43
N ASP A 889 24.05 28.47 17.32
CA ASP A 889 25.15 29.36 17.65
C ASP A 889 25.63 30.13 16.41
N SER A 890 25.25 31.41 16.33
CA SER A 890 25.65 32.34 15.26
C SER A 890 27.17 32.52 15.05
N THR A 891 28.02 32.00 15.94
CA THR A 891 29.48 32.00 15.74
C THR A 891 29.99 30.80 14.95
N ASP A 892 29.14 29.79 14.76
CA ASP A 892 29.44 28.64 13.92
C ASP A 892 29.24 28.94 12.44
N ASN A 893 30.06 28.28 11.63
CA ASN A 893 30.03 28.30 10.17
C ASN A 893 30.23 26.87 9.67
N TYR A 894 30.11 26.66 8.36
CA TYR A 894 30.28 25.33 7.75
C TYR A 894 31.53 24.60 8.26
N ALA A 895 32.70 25.27 8.29
CA ALA A 895 33.94 24.64 8.69
C ALA A 895 33.96 24.26 10.18
N SER A 896 33.38 25.08 11.07
CA SER A 896 33.29 24.74 12.50
C SER A 896 32.28 23.62 12.77
N LEU A 897 31.17 23.58 12.03
CA LEU A 897 30.16 22.52 12.14
C LEU A 897 30.70 21.19 11.61
N MET A 898 31.39 21.17 10.47
CA MET A 898 32.07 19.97 9.98
C MET A 898 33.18 19.49 10.93
N GLU A 899 33.89 20.42 11.59
CA GLU A 899 34.87 20.06 12.61
C GLU A 899 34.19 19.44 13.85
N LYS A 900 33.01 19.92 14.25
CA LYS A 900 32.22 19.30 15.31
C LYS A 900 31.68 17.93 14.89
N ASN A 901 31.20 17.76 13.66
CA ASN A 901 30.81 16.46 13.10
C ASN A 901 31.98 15.48 13.22
N PHE A 902 33.17 15.88 12.78
CA PHE A 902 34.38 15.09 12.94
C PHE A 902 34.63 14.69 14.41
N GLU A 903 34.62 15.66 15.33
CA GLU A 903 34.92 15.41 16.75
C GLU A 903 33.88 14.48 17.41
N ASN A 904 32.62 14.66 17.05
CA ASN A 904 31.50 13.87 17.53
C ASN A 904 31.58 12.42 17.01
N LEU A 905 31.83 12.22 15.71
CA LEU A 905 32.06 10.91 15.09
C LEU A 905 33.31 10.24 15.65
N GLN A 906 34.45 10.94 15.70
CA GLN A 906 35.69 10.39 16.23
C GLN A 906 35.51 9.86 17.66
N SER A 907 34.82 10.65 18.50
CA SER A 907 34.54 10.24 19.87
C SER A 907 33.46 9.17 19.99
N GLY A 908 32.44 9.17 19.13
CA GLY A 908 31.35 8.19 19.19
C GLY A 908 31.75 6.81 18.68
N LEU A 909 32.58 6.78 17.63
CA LEU A 909 33.15 5.57 17.06
C LEU A 909 34.37 5.04 17.83
N GLY A 910 34.68 5.63 18.99
CA GLY A 910 35.79 5.21 19.84
C GLY A 910 37.16 5.27 19.16
N CYS A 911 37.33 6.13 18.16
CA CYS A 911 38.56 6.23 17.39
C CYS A 911 39.70 6.80 18.24
N THR A 912 40.82 6.07 18.33
CA THR A 912 42.03 6.59 19.01
C THR A 912 42.95 7.32 18.05
N ALA A 913 43.48 8.47 18.50
CA ALA A 913 44.34 9.38 17.73
C ALA A 913 45.78 8.86 17.51
#